data_AF-A0A3B9EZ20-F1
#
_entry.id   AF-A0A3B9EZ20-F1
#
_cell.length_a   1.000
_cell.length_b   1.000
_cell.length_c   1.000
_cell.angle_alpha   90.00
_cell.angle_beta   90.00
_cell.angle_gamma   90.00
#
_symmetry.space_group_name_H-M   'P 1'
#
loop_
_entity.id
_entity.type
_entity.pdbx_description
1 polymer ?
#
loop_
_entity_poly.entity_id
_entity_poly.type
_entity_poly.pdbx_seq_one_letter_code
_entity_poly.pdbx_strand_id
1 'polypeptide(L)'
;MILKDTFKLTGKIFLGLAFLLAGLGTAKAQLSVGDILITGYASDDPDQFAFMATTAIAGGTEIRFTDNGWQASGSFRTGEGEIVYTVGAGGLSAGDQVAILIDNGPSVSSGGGSVVAGSGGNMSLSSGGDQIIIFTGSLAAPTLIGGFHNNSGAWEADATSSSTSALPTGLTNGTSAWAFPTEVDNCIYGCSVTSGTKAALQAAVNDENNWNQDNDLTFHINYTLPCSPSAVTWDGATWSNVIGPDATTDAIISSSTSPGTFTCQNLEISNGFALTINSGNTATIAGNLTNSGSGLAGDGTIAFDNDGNSLSLSGNAMDFEGIISVEGTTTLNTNGLITLTASSTSSYGQLTGTGTISGNLAIEAYIEPGVGGRYYYLGSPMSNATLNDFNEAGSIMVSENSAQGTAWEWDAANSEWDPAGTAGGSGLASTATRGRGYALYVGTNGIYGPFLRSGDGTITLTGSSNNDATVNQALSYNDGQASSVGFVTGTGINDTEGWNLVANPYAAIYDWDLQSIPADMSSAIYRFNGVNYTAYVKGAGSASRYIAPFQGFFVQMTQNTPSTLVFNRDNRTTSQAATLAKTANYTVDGVSLHIEGMNGDVYDDVFVGFDANSTIAFDNNWDARKLRNKGITPDFYVAMGQSTYSVCRVPYTGPWSFPMKLDYDQDGDLMTISAD
;
A
#
# COMPACT_ATOMS: atom_id res chain seq x y z
N MET A 1 44.32 -32.12 53.60
CA MET A 1 45.45 -31.87 54.51
C MET A 1 46.70 -31.91 53.64
N ILE A 2 47.37 -30.82 53.25
CA ILE A 2 47.37 -29.39 53.65
C ILE A 2 47.41 -28.58 52.31
N LEU A 3 46.53 -27.59 52.08
CA LEU A 3 46.84 -26.13 51.94
C LEU A 3 48.21 -25.84 51.27
N LYS A 4 48.40 -24.88 50.35
CA LYS A 4 47.63 -23.69 49.98
C LYS A 4 48.27 -23.12 48.69
N ASP A 5 47.50 -22.54 47.78
CA ASP A 5 47.68 -21.15 47.32
C ASP A 5 46.96 -20.84 46.00
N THR A 6 46.22 -19.75 46.04
CA THR A 6 45.48 -19.18 44.90
C THR A 6 46.32 -18.08 44.28
N PHE A 7 46.67 -18.19 43.00
CA PHE A 7 47.20 -17.07 42.24
C PHE A 7 46.34 -16.75 41.02
N LYS A 8 45.88 -15.50 40.95
CA LYS A 8 45.18 -14.95 39.79
C LYS A 8 46.17 -14.77 38.64
N LEU A 9 45.77 -15.11 37.41
CA LEU A 9 46.32 -14.44 36.23
C LEU A 9 45.19 -14.08 35.24
N THR A 10 44.75 -12.83 35.35
CA THR A 10 43.81 -12.18 34.45
C THR A 10 44.43 -11.87 33.09
N GLY A 11 43.63 -12.03 32.02
CA GLY A 11 43.70 -11.11 30.86
C GLY A 11 44.73 -11.39 29.76
N LYS A 12 44.81 -12.62 29.20
CA LYS A 12 45.54 -12.88 27.93
C LYS A 12 44.87 -13.87 26.96
N ILE A 13 43.54 -14.08 27.02
CA ILE A 13 42.83 -15.01 26.13
C ILE A 13 41.72 -14.34 25.27
N PHE A 14 41.38 -13.07 25.54
CA PHE A 14 40.30 -12.35 24.83
C PHE A 14 40.78 -11.40 23.70
N LEU A 15 42.00 -11.57 23.18
CA LEU A 15 42.56 -10.72 22.11
C LEU A 15 42.94 -11.49 20.83
N GLY A 16 42.49 -12.75 20.70
CA GLY A 16 42.74 -13.58 19.51
C GLY A 16 41.55 -13.73 18.56
N LEU A 17 40.34 -13.37 18.98
CA LEU A 17 39.10 -13.61 18.22
C LEU A 17 38.46 -12.34 17.62
N ALA A 18 38.85 -11.16 18.11
CA ALA A 18 38.34 -9.87 17.62
C ALA A 18 39.09 -9.33 16.38
N PHE A 19 40.23 -9.92 16.01
CA PHE A 19 41.04 -9.49 14.86
C PHE A 19 40.85 -10.35 13.59
N LEU A 20 39.96 -11.36 13.63
CA LEU A 20 39.65 -12.22 12.47
C LEU A 20 38.35 -11.83 11.74
N LEU A 21 37.59 -10.85 12.25
CA LEU A 21 36.35 -10.35 11.62
C LEU A 21 36.51 -9.00 10.90
N ALA A 22 37.66 -8.33 11.02
CA ALA A 22 37.92 -7.02 10.39
C ALA A 22 38.57 -7.12 9.00
N GLY A 23 38.60 -8.31 8.39
CA GLY A 23 39.32 -8.61 7.14
C GLY A 23 38.48 -9.27 6.05
N LEU A 24 37.16 -9.43 6.23
CA LEU A 24 36.24 -9.86 5.18
C LEU A 24 35.90 -8.67 4.27
N GLY A 25 36.92 -8.18 3.55
CA GLY A 25 36.65 -7.43 2.33
C GLY A 25 35.90 -8.35 1.38
N THR A 26 34.70 -7.97 0.97
CA THR A 26 33.96 -8.68 -0.07
C THR A 26 34.82 -8.69 -1.32
N ALA A 27 35.34 -9.86 -1.69
CA ALA A 27 35.99 -10.03 -2.98
C ALA A 27 34.94 -9.72 -4.05
N LYS A 28 35.12 -8.59 -4.76
CA LYS A 28 34.26 -8.23 -5.88
C LYS A 28 34.31 -9.38 -6.89
N ALA A 29 33.14 -9.86 -7.32
CA ALA A 29 33.06 -10.92 -8.30
C ALA A 29 33.82 -10.48 -9.56
N GLN A 30 34.74 -11.32 -10.03
CA GLN A 30 35.54 -11.01 -11.22
C GLN A 30 34.63 -11.05 -12.45
N LEU A 31 34.60 -9.96 -13.22
CA LEU A 31 33.87 -9.89 -14.48
C LEU A 31 34.38 -10.95 -15.46
N SER A 32 33.44 -11.55 -16.19
CA SER A 32 33.65 -12.60 -17.16
C SER A 32 33.49 -12.09 -18.59
N VAL A 33 34.12 -12.78 -19.54
CA VAL A 33 34.09 -12.46 -20.97
C VAL A 33 32.64 -12.31 -21.47
N GLY A 34 32.31 -11.13 -21.99
CA GLY A 34 31.00 -10.71 -22.52
C GLY A 34 30.03 -10.13 -21.50
N ASP A 35 30.42 -9.90 -20.23
CA ASP A 35 29.53 -9.34 -19.19
C ASP A 35 29.10 -7.88 -19.46
N ILE A 36 29.74 -7.22 -20.43
CA ILE A 36 29.48 -5.85 -20.85
C ILE A 36 29.46 -5.81 -22.38
N LEU A 37 28.49 -5.10 -22.96
CA LEU A 37 28.34 -4.89 -24.40
C LEU A 37 28.24 -3.38 -24.68
N ILE A 38 28.81 -2.91 -25.80
CA ILE A 38 28.59 -1.54 -26.29
C ILE A 38 27.21 -1.48 -26.97
N THR A 39 26.43 -0.45 -26.66
CA THR A 39 25.06 -0.23 -27.16
C THR A 39 24.87 1.12 -27.86
N GLY A 40 25.94 1.91 -27.96
CA GLY A 40 25.98 3.13 -28.76
C GLY A 40 27.39 3.72 -28.79
N TYR A 41 27.72 4.44 -29.85
CA TYR A 41 28.92 5.28 -29.94
C TYR A 41 28.69 6.46 -30.89
N ALA A 42 29.50 7.50 -30.72
CA ALA A 42 29.62 8.64 -31.61
C ALA A 42 31.10 9.06 -31.66
N SER A 43 31.67 9.17 -32.87
CA SER A 43 33.03 9.68 -33.14
C SER A 43 33.04 11.04 -33.83
N ASP A 44 31.88 11.69 -33.96
CA ASP A 44 31.80 13.13 -34.18
C ASP A 44 31.94 13.87 -32.83
N ASP A 45 32.85 14.85 -32.77
CA ASP A 45 33.12 15.66 -31.57
C ASP A 45 31.84 16.31 -30.99
N PRO A 46 31.57 16.18 -29.66
CA PRO A 46 32.32 15.40 -28.67
C PRO A 46 32.05 13.88 -28.69
N ASP A 47 33.13 13.11 -28.63
CA ASP A 47 33.14 11.64 -28.54
C ASP A 47 32.23 11.09 -27.43
N GLN A 48 31.47 10.03 -27.74
CA GLN A 48 30.56 9.40 -26.78
C GLN A 48 30.47 7.89 -26.99
N PHE A 49 30.19 7.14 -25.91
CA PHE A 49 29.72 5.76 -26.03
C PHE A 49 28.76 5.36 -24.91
N ALA A 50 28.01 4.28 -25.12
CA ALA A 50 27.13 3.69 -24.13
C ALA A 50 27.37 2.17 -24.04
N PHE A 51 27.21 1.61 -22.84
CA PHE A 51 27.34 0.18 -22.60
C PHE A 51 26.22 -0.38 -21.74
N MET A 52 25.93 -1.67 -21.88
CA MET A 52 24.96 -2.45 -21.11
C MET A 52 25.65 -3.57 -20.33
N ALA A 53 25.26 -3.79 -19.08
CA ALA A 53 25.66 -4.97 -18.31
C ALA A 53 24.77 -6.18 -18.67
N THR A 54 25.35 -7.34 -18.95
CA THR A 54 24.59 -8.58 -19.25
C THR A 54 24.39 -9.49 -18.03
N THR A 55 24.82 -9.03 -16.86
CA THR A 55 24.77 -9.72 -15.57
C THR A 55 24.84 -8.68 -14.45
N ALA A 56 24.55 -9.06 -13.21
CA ALA A 56 24.71 -8.16 -12.08
C ALA A 56 26.20 -7.87 -11.80
N ILE A 57 26.56 -6.58 -11.66
CA ILE A 57 27.91 -6.09 -11.37
C ILE A 57 27.89 -5.37 -10.02
N ALA A 58 28.77 -5.77 -9.11
CA ALA A 58 28.80 -5.24 -7.75
C ALA A 58 29.23 -3.75 -7.68
N GLY A 59 28.68 -3.03 -6.71
CA GLY A 59 29.01 -1.62 -6.46
C GLY A 59 30.51 -1.37 -6.26
N GLY A 60 31.00 -0.28 -6.85
CA GLY A 60 32.40 0.11 -6.84
C GLY A 60 33.34 -0.75 -7.71
N THR A 61 32.83 -1.65 -8.54
CA THR A 61 33.68 -2.39 -9.51
C THR A 61 34.30 -1.41 -10.50
N GLU A 62 35.61 -1.50 -10.73
CA GLU A 62 36.31 -0.76 -11.79
C GLU A 62 36.21 -1.50 -13.11
N ILE A 63 35.76 -0.81 -14.15
CA ILE A 63 35.70 -1.26 -15.54
C ILE A 63 36.54 -0.26 -16.34
N ARG A 64 37.41 -0.77 -17.21
CA ARG A 64 38.33 0.05 -18.01
C ARG A 64 37.98 -0.08 -19.47
N PHE A 65 37.99 1.06 -20.16
CA PHE A 65 37.78 1.17 -21.59
C PHE A 65 39.03 1.82 -22.19
N THR A 66 39.42 1.39 -23.39
CA THR A 66 40.54 1.98 -24.13
C THR A 66 40.29 1.92 -25.63
N ASP A 67 40.74 2.98 -26.29
CA ASP A 67 40.95 3.18 -27.72
C ASP A 67 42.34 2.69 -28.18
N ASN A 68 43.23 2.19 -27.29
CA ASN A 68 44.47 1.56 -27.76
C ASN A 68 44.14 0.23 -28.47
N GLY A 69 44.38 0.15 -29.78
CA GLY A 69 44.22 -1.08 -30.57
C GLY A 69 45.02 -2.28 -30.03
N TRP A 70 44.48 -3.50 -30.18
CA TRP A 70 45.15 -4.72 -29.71
C TRP A 70 46.11 -5.29 -30.77
N GLN A 71 47.33 -5.60 -30.37
CA GLN A 71 48.38 -6.14 -31.24
C GLN A 71 48.34 -7.67 -31.30
N ALA A 72 48.75 -8.23 -32.44
CA ALA A 72 48.91 -9.66 -32.66
C ALA A 72 49.92 -10.31 -31.68
N SER A 73 50.81 -9.52 -31.07
CA SER A 73 51.73 -9.92 -30.00
C SER A 73 51.05 -10.18 -28.65
N GLY A 74 49.76 -9.89 -28.48
CA GLY A 74 49.03 -10.06 -27.22
C GLY A 74 49.19 -8.88 -26.25
N SER A 75 49.28 -7.67 -26.77
CA SER A 75 49.48 -6.42 -26.02
C SER A 75 48.66 -5.28 -26.63
N PHE A 76 48.28 -4.29 -25.83
CA PHE A 76 47.78 -3.03 -26.38
C PHE A 76 48.87 -2.27 -27.15
N ARG A 77 48.45 -1.52 -28.17
CA ARG A 77 49.23 -0.44 -28.79
C ARG A 77 49.56 0.61 -27.72
N THR A 78 50.42 1.55 -28.07
CA THR A 78 50.72 2.72 -27.25
C THR A 78 50.48 4.00 -28.04
N GLY A 79 49.97 5.04 -27.38
CA GLY A 79 49.77 6.37 -27.94
C GLY A 79 48.36 6.91 -27.78
N GLU A 80 47.44 6.09 -27.26
CA GLU A 80 46.02 6.41 -27.04
C GLU A 80 45.65 6.34 -25.55
N GLY A 81 44.39 6.61 -25.23
CA GLY A 81 43.91 6.82 -23.86
C GLY A 81 43.39 5.58 -23.14
N GLU A 82 42.90 5.82 -21.93
CA GLU A 82 42.15 4.87 -21.12
C GLU A 82 41.16 5.67 -20.30
N ILE A 83 39.96 5.15 -20.06
CA ILE A 83 39.09 5.69 -19.01
C ILE A 83 38.69 4.60 -18.03
N VAL A 84 38.56 4.98 -16.76
CA VAL A 84 38.22 4.08 -15.66
C VAL A 84 36.85 4.45 -15.14
N TYR A 85 35.85 3.63 -15.46
CA TYR A 85 34.51 3.73 -14.88
C TYR A 85 34.44 2.94 -13.58
N THR A 86 33.84 3.53 -12.55
CA THR A 86 33.56 2.91 -11.26
C THR A 86 32.05 2.79 -11.07
N VAL A 87 31.56 1.56 -10.95
CA VAL A 87 30.14 1.27 -10.73
C VAL A 87 29.62 1.97 -9.48
N GLY A 88 28.44 2.58 -9.55
CA GLY A 88 27.78 3.24 -8.41
C GLY A 88 27.53 2.30 -7.22
N ALA A 89 27.25 2.86 -6.03
CA ALA A 89 27.11 2.08 -4.80
C ALA A 89 25.99 1.01 -4.83
N GLY A 90 24.96 1.21 -5.66
CA GLY A 90 23.87 0.25 -5.87
C GLY A 90 24.23 -0.97 -6.73
N GLY A 91 25.37 -0.96 -7.43
CA GLY A 91 25.69 -1.94 -8.47
C GLY A 91 25.05 -1.60 -9.82
N LEU A 92 25.15 -2.55 -10.76
CA LEU A 92 24.36 -2.63 -11.99
C LEU A 92 23.66 -3.99 -12.05
N SER A 93 22.46 -4.06 -12.60
CA SER A 93 21.73 -5.28 -12.94
C SER A 93 21.90 -5.65 -14.42
N ALA A 94 21.48 -6.85 -14.81
CA ALA A 94 21.44 -7.21 -16.23
C ALA A 94 20.39 -6.37 -16.98
N GLY A 95 20.81 -5.67 -18.04
CA GLY A 95 19.99 -4.71 -18.80
C GLY A 95 20.30 -3.24 -18.47
N ASP A 96 20.91 -2.96 -17.31
CA ASP A 96 21.31 -1.60 -16.93
C ASP A 96 22.35 -1.06 -17.91
N GLN A 97 22.21 0.21 -18.28
CA GLN A 97 23.12 0.90 -19.18
C GLN A 97 23.74 2.13 -18.54
N VAL A 98 24.92 2.49 -19.06
CA VAL A 98 25.66 3.69 -18.70
C VAL A 98 26.11 4.36 -19.99
N ALA A 99 25.94 5.68 -20.07
CA ALA A 99 26.46 6.50 -21.16
C ALA A 99 27.63 7.36 -20.65
N ILE A 100 28.71 7.40 -21.42
CA ILE A 100 29.94 8.12 -21.14
C ILE A 100 30.17 9.15 -22.24
N LEU A 101 30.23 10.42 -21.86
CA LEU A 101 30.61 11.54 -22.73
C LEU A 101 32.09 11.88 -22.51
N ILE A 102 32.83 12.10 -23.59
CA ILE A 102 34.26 12.44 -23.58
C ILE A 102 34.40 13.86 -24.17
N ASP A 103 34.09 14.87 -23.37
CA ASP A 103 34.24 16.29 -23.74
C ASP A 103 35.24 16.95 -22.78
N ASN A 104 36.47 17.20 -23.25
CA ASN A 104 37.57 17.77 -22.45
C ASN A 104 37.86 16.98 -21.14
N GLY A 105 37.37 15.74 -21.03
CA GLY A 105 37.38 14.88 -19.85
C GLY A 105 36.24 13.86 -19.94
N PRO A 106 36.41 12.61 -19.48
CA PRO A 106 35.30 11.67 -19.44
C PRO A 106 34.33 12.07 -18.31
N SER A 107 33.03 11.97 -18.60
CA SER A 107 31.94 12.15 -17.65
C SER A 107 30.85 11.10 -17.87
N VAL A 108 30.17 10.68 -16.80
CA VAL A 108 28.98 9.85 -16.93
C VAL A 108 27.82 10.77 -17.32
N SER A 109 27.30 10.63 -18.54
CA SER A 109 26.15 11.40 -19.01
C SER A 109 24.81 10.77 -18.58
N SER A 110 24.76 9.45 -18.39
CA SER A 110 23.62 8.76 -17.78
C SER A 110 24.00 7.37 -17.22
N GLY A 111 23.17 6.77 -16.37
CA GLY A 111 23.38 5.44 -15.76
C GLY A 111 24.12 5.42 -14.41
N GLY A 112 24.60 6.57 -13.92
CA GLY A 112 25.23 6.70 -12.60
C GLY A 112 26.66 6.12 -12.50
N GLY A 113 27.21 6.11 -11.29
CA GLY A 113 28.63 5.79 -11.06
C GLY A 113 29.55 7.01 -11.24
N SER A 114 30.84 6.77 -11.49
CA SER A 114 31.82 7.82 -11.78
C SER A 114 32.84 7.35 -12.82
N VAL A 115 33.39 8.26 -13.60
CA VAL A 115 34.43 7.96 -14.59
C VAL A 115 35.59 8.96 -14.47
N VAL A 116 36.81 8.50 -14.72
CA VAL A 116 38.03 9.32 -14.72
C VAL A 116 38.95 8.92 -15.88
N ALA A 117 39.83 9.83 -16.29
CA ALA A 117 40.93 9.52 -17.20
C ALA A 117 41.90 8.51 -16.56
N GLY A 118 42.35 7.54 -17.35
CA GLY A 118 43.27 6.48 -16.96
C GLY A 118 44.71 6.75 -17.40
N SER A 119 45.44 5.69 -17.70
CA SER A 119 46.79 5.75 -18.24
C SER A 119 46.77 6.14 -19.71
N GLY A 120 47.60 7.11 -20.11
CA GLY A 120 47.67 7.64 -21.49
C GLY A 120 46.92 8.96 -21.68
N GLY A 121 45.86 9.19 -20.90
CA GLY A 121 44.97 10.35 -21.03
C GLY A 121 43.53 9.91 -21.25
N ASN A 122 42.68 10.81 -21.71
CA ASN A 122 41.35 10.44 -22.21
C ASN A 122 41.48 9.59 -23.48
N MET A 123 40.53 8.68 -23.70
CA MET A 123 40.29 8.11 -25.03
C MET A 123 39.84 9.22 -26.01
N SER A 124 39.96 8.98 -27.31
CA SER A 124 39.24 9.71 -28.36
C SER A 124 38.91 8.77 -29.52
N LEU A 125 37.74 8.90 -30.13
CA LEU A 125 37.25 7.98 -31.16
C LEU A 125 37.43 8.60 -32.55
N SER A 126 38.07 7.88 -33.46
CA SER A 126 38.31 8.34 -34.82
C SER A 126 37.08 8.18 -35.74
N SER A 127 36.68 9.27 -36.42
CA SER A 127 35.71 9.31 -37.55
C SER A 127 36.25 8.70 -38.86
N GLY A 128 36.88 7.56 -38.71
CA GLY A 128 37.43 6.71 -39.77
C GLY A 128 37.64 5.30 -39.23
N GLY A 129 36.76 4.89 -38.33
CA GLY A 129 36.88 3.69 -37.50
C GLY A 129 37.80 3.80 -36.29
N ASP A 130 37.43 3.11 -35.21
CA ASP A 130 38.19 2.93 -33.98
C ASP A 130 37.77 1.63 -33.24
N GLN A 131 38.30 1.43 -32.04
CA GLN A 131 37.96 0.35 -31.12
C GLN A 131 37.60 0.85 -29.71
N ILE A 132 36.72 0.13 -29.03
CA ILE A 132 36.46 0.28 -27.60
C ILE A 132 36.70 -1.07 -26.94
N ILE A 133 37.88 -1.28 -26.36
CA ILE A 133 38.24 -2.54 -25.69
C ILE A 133 37.95 -2.43 -24.20
N ILE A 134 37.20 -3.40 -23.67
CA ILE A 134 36.67 -3.43 -22.30
C ILE A 134 37.49 -4.43 -21.48
N PHE A 135 38.06 -3.99 -20.36
CA PHE A 135 38.91 -4.85 -19.52
C PHE A 135 38.85 -4.47 -18.03
N THR A 136 39.48 -5.30 -17.21
CA THR A 136 39.84 -4.99 -15.81
C THR A 136 41.33 -5.24 -15.60
N GLY A 137 41.92 -4.73 -14.51
CA GLY A 137 43.37 -4.79 -14.28
C GLY A 137 44.07 -3.53 -14.78
N SER A 138 45.07 -3.66 -15.67
CA SER A 138 45.79 -2.51 -16.26
C SER A 138 46.19 -2.79 -17.69
N LEU A 139 46.54 -1.78 -18.49
CA LEU A 139 47.03 -1.95 -19.87
C LEU A 139 48.23 -2.93 -19.98
N ALA A 140 49.07 -3.03 -18.95
CA ALA A 140 50.22 -3.95 -18.93
C ALA A 140 49.86 -5.38 -18.48
N ALA A 141 48.69 -5.60 -17.89
CA ALA A 141 48.20 -6.89 -17.42
C ALA A 141 46.65 -6.90 -17.42
N PRO A 142 46.01 -6.90 -18.61
CA PRO A 142 44.56 -6.80 -18.71
C PRO A 142 43.88 -8.16 -18.54
N THR A 143 42.72 -8.15 -17.90
CA THR A 143 41.70 -9.20 -17.99
C THR A 143 40.63 -8.69 -18.93
N LEU A 144 40.65 -9.18 -20.18
CA LEU A 144 39.75 -8.75 -21.24
C LEU A 144 38.32 -9.23 -20.97
N ILE A 145 37.37 -8.30 -21.02
CA ILE A 145 35.94 -8.53 -20.79
C ILE A 145 35.17 -8.49 -22.10
N GLY A 146 35.43 -7.52 -22.97
CA GLY A 146 34.75 -7.41 -24.25
C GLY A 146 35.42 -6.42 -25.19
N GLY A 147 34.83 -6.20 -26.36
CA GLY A 147 35.36 -5.25 -27.33
C GLY A 147 34.36 -4.87 -28.40
N PHE A 148 34.44 -3.63 -28.87
CA PHE A 148 33.71 -3.11 -30.00
C PHE A 148 34.69 -2.51 -31.01
N HIS A 149 34.38 -2.58 -32.30
CA HIS A 149 35.25 -2.12 -33.39
C HIS A 149 34.38 -1.62 -34.55
N ASN A 150 34.56 -0.39 -35.03
CA ASN A 150 33.78 0.16 -36.16
C ASN A 150 34.56 0.41 -37.45
N ASN A 151 35.87 0.17 -37.51
CA ASN A 151 36.65 0.38 -38.74
C ASN A 151 36.29 -0.58 -39.90
N SER A 152 35.86 -1.81 -39.61
CA SER A 152 35.28 -2.70 -40.62
C SER A 152 34.54 -3.88 -39.97
N GLY A 153 33.74 -4.61 -40.76
CA GLY A 153 33.06 -5.85 -40.35
C GLY A 153 33.96 -7.03 -39.94
N ALA A 154 35.27 -6.82 -39.81
CA ALA A 154 36.18 -7.73 -39.16
C ALA A 154 37.21 -6.96 -38.33
N TRP A 155 37.66 -7.57 -37.23
CA TRP A 155 38.88 -7.15 -36.55
C TRP A 155 40.09 -7.39 -37.46
N GLU A 156 41.08 -6.50 -37.46
CA GLU A 156 42.26 -6.64 -38.32
C GLU A 156 43.19 -7.78 -37.86
N ALA A 157 44.27 -8.00 -38.62
CA ALA A 157 45.29 -8.97 -38.23
C ALA A 157 46.23 -8.43 -37.12
N ASP A 158 46.39 -7.11 -37.00
CA ASP A 158 47.28 -6.43 -36.05
C ASP A 158 46.89 -4.94 -35.90
N ALA A 159 47.17 -4.33 -34.75
CA ALA A 159 46.96 -2.90 -34.51
C ALA A 159 48.14 -2.07 -35.05
N THR A 160 47.96 -1.45 -36.22
CA THR A 160 49.02 -0.76 -36.97
C THR A 160 48.86 0.77 -37.06
N SER A 161 47.67 1.27 -36.80
CA SER A 161 47.29 2.68 -36.68
C SER A 161 46.37 2.89 -35.48
N SER A 162 45.82 4.09 -35.31
CA SER A 162 44.74 4.36 -34.35
C SER A 162 43.47 3.58 -34.67
N SER A 163 43.01 3.64 -35.91
CA SER A 163 41.77 3.00 -36.37
C SER A 163 41.82 1.48 -36.55
N THR A 164 42.76 0.75 -35.94
CA THR A 164 42.94 -0.70 -36.18
C THR A 164 43.24 -1.50 -34.94
N SER A 165 42.59 -2.65 -34.80
CA SER A 165 42.77 -3.58 -33.70
C SER A 165 42.63 -5.03 -34.16
N ALA A 166 43.57 -5.89 -33.74
CA ALA A 166 43.31 -7.32 -33.76
C ALA A 166 42.23 -7.70 -32.73
N LEU A 167 41.56 -8.84 -32.93
CA LEU A 167 40.61 -9.35 -31.94
C LEU A 167 41.35 -9.67 -30.62
N PRO A 168 40.99 -9.06 -29.47
CA PRO A 168 41.72 -9.27 -28.23
C PRO A 168 41.68 -10.73 -27.77
N THR A 169 42.82 -11.24 -27.29
CA THR A 169 43.02 -12.67 -27.05
C THR A 169 42.06 -13.22 -25.99
N GLY A 170 41.20 -14.17 -26.40
CA GLY A 170 40.18 -14.78 -25.53
C GLY A 170 38.77 -14.20 -25.71
N LEU A 171 38.61 -13.14 -26.51
CA LEU A 171 37.32 -12.69 -27.02
C LEU A 171 36.95 -13.42 -28.32
N THR A 172 35.67 -13.36 -28.68
CA THR A 172 35.13 -13.98 -29.90
C THR A 172 34.18 -13.00 -30.59
N ASN A 173 34.45 -12.69 -31.86
CA ASN A 173 33.61 -11.79 -32.67
C ASN A 173 32.18 -12.34 -32.79
N GLY A 174 31.17 -11.47 -32.70
CA GLY A 174 29.76 -11.82 -32.68
C GLY A 174 29.24 -12.40 -31.37
N THR A 175 30.05 -12.43 -30.29
CA THR A 175 29.59 -12.86 -28.95
C THR A 175 30.10 -11.96 -27.83
N SER A 176 31.39 -12.01 -27.52
CA SER A 176 32.01 -11.17 -26.48
C SER A 176 32.79 -9.97 -27.03
N ALA A 177 33.07 -9.97 -28.33
CA ALA A 177 33.46 -8.79 -29.07
C ALA A 177 32.56 -8.66 -30.31
N TRP A 178 32.45 -7.45 -30.86
CA TRP A 178 31.72 -7.23 -32.11
C TRP A 178 32.45 -6.22 -33.00
N ALA A 179 32.69 -6.62 -34.24
CA ALA A 179 33.09 -5.74 -35.33
C ALA A 179 31.84 -5.32 -36.11
N PHE A 180 31.54 -4.03 -36.10
CA PHE A 180 30.39 -3.45 -36.79
C PHE A 180 30.58 -3.61 -38.32
N PRO A 181 29.60 -4.13 -39.08
CA PRO A 181 29.83 -4.55 -40.47
C PRO A 181 30.33 -3.45 -41.43
N THR A 182 29.84 -2.23 -41.22
CA THR A 182 30.12 -1.05 -42.04
C THR A 182 30.73 0.06 -41.18
N GLU A 183 31.75 0.74 -41.67
CA GLU A 183 32.30 1.92 -40.99
C GLU A 183 31.32 3.10 -41.11
N VAL A 184 30.97 3.68 -39.96
CA VAL A 184 30.05 4.82 -39.77
C VAL A 184 30.44 5.55 -38.49
N ASP A 185 30.18 6.86 -38.44
CA ASP A 185 30.60 7.71 -37.32
C ASP A 185 29.73 7.55 -36.05
N ASN A 186 28.41 7.50 -36.21
CA ASN A 186 27.48 7.57 -35.09
C ASN A 186 26.44 6.45 -35.16
N CYS A 187 26.27 5.71 -34.06
CA CYS A 187 25.47 4.49 -34.06
C CYS A 187 24.81 4.23 -32.70
N ILE A 188 23.54 3.83 -32.72
CA ILE A 188 22.77 3.54 -31.51
C ILE A 188 21.93 2.27 -31.67
N TYR A 189 22.04 1.36 -30.70
CA TYR A 189 21.25 0.13 -30.67
C TYR A 189 19.76 0.48 -30.49
N GLY A 190 18.91 -0.03 -31.37
CA GLY A 190 17.46 0.16 -31.40
C GLY A 190 16.67 -0.75 -30.45
N CYS A 191 17.34 -1.41 -29.50
CA CYS A 191 16.72 -1.98 -28.31
C CYS A 191 15.74 -3.14 -28.52
N SER A 192 15.96 -3.95 -29.56
CA SER A 192 15.12 -5.12 -29.86
C SER A 192 15.06 -6.15 -28.73
N VAL A 193 16.11 -6.24 -27.91
CA VAL A 193 16.18 -7.01 -26.65
C VAL A 193 16.98 -6.24 -25.62
N THR A 194 16.40 -6.04 -24.42
CA THR A 194 16.99 -5.27 -23.31
C THR A 194 17.12 -6.05 -22.01
N SER A 195 16.53 -7.25 -21.93
CA SER A 195 16.58 -8.13 -20.75
C SER A 195 16.61 -9.61 -21.15
N GLY A 196 16.82 -10.50 -20.17
CA GLY A 196 16.85 -11.95 -20.38
C GLY A 196 18.25 -12.54 -20.25
N THR A 197 18.53 -13.63 -20.98
CA THR A 197 19.84 -14.29 -20.90
C THR A 197 20.93 -13.47 -21.60
N LYS A 198 22.15 -13.50 -21.05
CA LYS A 198 23.36 -12.93 -21.67
C LYS A 198 23.51 -13.28 -23.16
N ALA A 199 23.23 -14.52 -23.54
CA ALA A 199 23.32 -14.96 -24.94
C ALA A 199 22.26 -14.30 -25.84
N ALA A 200 21.07 -13.99 -25.32
CA ALA A 200 20.03 -13.27 -26.06
C ALA A 200 20.39 -11.79 -26.25
N LEU A 201 20.91 -11.14 -25.20
CA LEU A 201 21.44 -9.77 -25.28
C LEU A 201 22.57 -9.68 -26.31
N GLN A 202 23.54 -10.59 -26.24
CA GLN A 202 24.64 -10.68 -27.21
C GLN A 202 24.14 -10.89 -28.64
N ALA A 203 23.19 -11.80 -28.86
CA ALA A 203 22.66 -12.08 -30.19
C ALA A 203 21.91 -10.88 -30.80
N ALA A 204 21.21 -10.08 -29.98
CA ALA A 204 20.46 -8.92 -30.45
C ALA A 204 21.35 -7.69 -30.67
N VAL A 205 22.30 -7.42 -29.77
CA VAL A 205 23.25 -6.32 -29.89
C VAL A 205 24.24 -6.55 -31.03
N ASN A 206 24.65 -7.79 -31.32
CA ASN A 206 25.61 -8.11 -32.37
C ASN A 206 24.98 -8.31 -33.77
N ASP A 207 23.78 -7.78 -34.00
CA ASP A 207 23.06 -7.80 -35.28
C ASP A 207 22.80 -6.35 -35.75
N GLU A 208 23.46 -5.95 -36.84
CA GLU A 208 23.41 -4.62 -37.43
C GLU A 208 21.98 -4.17 -37.77
N ASN A 209 21.05 -5.10 -38.07
CA ASN A 209 19.66 -4.76 -38.36
C ASN A 209 18.92 -4.18 -37.15
N ASN A 210 19.45 -4.35 -35.94
CA ASN A 210 18.92 -3.78 -34.71
C ASN A 210 19.57 -2.43 -34.34
N TRP A 211 20.34 -1.80 -35.23
CA TRP A 211 21.01 -0.52 -34.98
C TRP A 211 20.54 0.59 -35.93
N ASN A 212 20.44 1.80 -35.41
CA ASN A 212 20.29 3.01 -36.21
C ASN A 212 21.69 3.62 -36.42
N GLN A 213 21.99 3.98 -37.66
CA GLN A 213 23.30 4.47 -38.10
C GLN A 213 23.16 5.86 -38.72
N ASP A 214 24.07 6.78 -38.44
CA ASP A 214 24.16 8.10 -39.08
C ASP A 214 25.63 8.50 -39.27
N ASN A 215 25.88 9.32 -40.29
CA ASN A 215 27.21 9.83 -40.63
C ASN A 215 27.28 11.37 -40.57
N ASP A 216 26.30 11.95 -39.88
CA ASP A 216 26.18 13.35 -39.51
C ASP A 216 25.89 13.39 -37.99
N LEU A 217 25.85 14.60 -37.41
CA LEU A 217 25.73 14.85 -35.96
C LEU A 217 24.41 14.36 -35.29
N THR A 218 23.52 13.66 -35.99
CA THR A 218 22.14 13.41 -35.53
C THR A 218 22.05 12.40 -34.38
N PHE A 219 23.00 11.47 -34.28
CA PHE A 219 23.07 10.47 -33.19
C PHE A 219 24.11 10.77 -32.11
N HIS A 220 24.28 12.04 -31.77
CA HIS A 220 24.60 12.37 -30.38
C HIS A 220 23.65 11.60 -29.46
N ILE A 221 24.20 10.77 -28.56
CA ILE A 221 23.42 10.03 -27.56
C ILE A 221 23.04 11.06 -26.49
N ASN A 222 22.01 11.87 -26.81
CA ASN A 222 21.63 13.15 -26.20
C ASN A 222 21.25 13.05 -24.72
N TYR A 223 22.23 12.72 -23.87
CA TYR A 223 22.14 12.49 -22.44
C TYR A 223 21.14 11.39 -22.02
N THR A 224 20.67 10.58 -22.97
CA THR A 224 19.68 9.51 -22.79
C THR A 224 20.29 8.13 -23.10
N LEU A 225 19.97 7.13 -22.27
CA LEU A 225 20.46 5.76 -22.49
C LEU A 225 19.81 5.16 -23.75
N PRO A 226 20.57 4.46 -24.63
CA PRO A 226 20.02 3.85 -25.85
C PRO A 226 18.72 3.09 -25.60
N CYS A 227 18.73 2.23 -24.57
CA CYS A 227 17.59 1.43 -24.17
C CYS A 227 17.15 1.73 -22.74
N SER A 228 16.95 3.01 -22.40
CA SER A 228 16.00 3.33 -21.33
C SER A 228 14.63 2.73 -21.72
N PRO A 229 13.84 2.15 -20.78
CA PRO A 229 12.47 1.78 -21.09
C PRO A 229 11.73 3.05 -21.55
N SER A 230 11.31 3.06 -22.81
CA SER A 230 10.65 4.23 -23.41
C SER A 230 9.32 4.47 -22.70
N ALA A 231 9.27 5.52 -21.88
CA ALA A 231 8.09 5.82 -21.07
C ALA A 231 6.85 6.00 -21.97
N VAL A 232 5.83 5.18 -21.72
CA VAL A 232 4.61 5.12 -22.52
C VAL A 232 3.67 6.21 -22.04
N THR A 233 3.35 7.16 -22.90
CA THR A 233 2.55 8.34 -22.53
C THR A 233 1.09 8.14 -22.91
N TRP A 234 0.17 8.40 -21.97
CA TRP A 234 -1.27 8.49 -22.23
C TRP A 234 -1.64 9.92 -22.62
N ASP A 235 -2.05 10.12 -23.88
CA ASP A 235 -2.47 11.41 -24.42
C ASP A 235 -3.95 11.75 -24.18
N GLY A 236 -4.71 10.77 -23.67
CA GLY A 236 -6.13 10.87 -23.40
C GLY A 236 -7.05 10.11 -24.35
N ALA A 237 -6.49 9.55 -25.43
CA ALA A 237 -7.17 8.67 -26.37
C ALA A 237 -6.38 7.39 -26.64
N THR A 238 -5.05 7.47 -26.67
CA THR A 238 -4.13 6.36 -26.92
C THR A 238 -2.88 6.43 -26.05
N TRP A 239 -2.29 5.27 -25.81
CA TRP A 239 -0.92 5.16 -25.34
C TRP A 239 0.04 5.38 -26.52
N SER A 240 1.19 6.03 -26.28
CA SER A 240 2.16 6.40 -27.33
C SER A 240 2.72 5.20 -28.11
N ASN A 241 2.74 4.00 -27.52
CA ASN A 241 3.14 2.75 -28.16
C ASN A 241 1.94 1.92 -28.70
N VAL A 242 0.72 2.47 -28.66
CA VAL A 242 -0.58 1.86 -29.01
C VAL A 242 -1.03 0.70 -28.09
N ILE A 243 -0.10 -0.09 -27.54
CA ILE A 243 -0.38 -1.30 -26.75
C ILE A 243 -0.64 -0.99 -25.27
N GLY A 244 -0.04 0.08 -24.75
CA GLY A 244 0.02 0.39 -23.32
C GLY A 244 1.36 -0.01 -22.67
N PRO A 245 1.63 0.50 -21.46
CA PRO A 245 2.76 0.07 -20.64
C PRO A 245 2.58 -1.36 -20.09
N ASP A 246 3.68 -1.91 -19.57
CA ASP A 246 3.76 -3.15 -18.82
C ASP A 246 4.69 -3.01 -17.59
N ALA A 247 4.85 -4.07 -16.80
CA ALA A 247 5.69 -4.05 -15.59
C ALA A 247 7.18 -3.72 -15.82
N THR A 248 7.64 -3.59 -17.07
CA THR A 248 9.02 -3.25 -17.45
C THR A 248 9.13 -1.88 -18.14
N THR A 249 8.03 -1.16 -18.31
CA THR A 249 7.97 0.14 -18.99
C THR A 249 7.28 1.18 -18.13
N ASP A 250 7.89 2.37 -18.04
CA ASP A 250 7.32 3.49 -17.30
C ASP A 250 6.06 4.03 -18.00
N ALA A 251 5.12 4.57 -17.22
CA ALA A 251 3.91 5.20 -17.71
C ALA A 251 3.88 6.69 -17.37
N ILE A 252 3.53 7.53 -18.34
CA ILE A 252 3.35 8.98 -18.17
C ILE A 252 1.89 9.35 -18.45
N ILE A 253 1.23 9.99 -17.50
CA ILE A 253 -0.17 10.42 -17.63
C ILE A 253 -0.20 11.90 -18.02
N SER A 254 -0.45 12.16 -19.31
CA SER A 254 -0.56 13.50 -19.91
C SER A 254 -2.01 13.86 -20.30
N SER A 255 -2.99 13.19 -19.70
CA SER A 255 -4.42 13.51 -19.80
C SER A 255 -5.19 12.90 -18.63
N SER A 256 -6.33 13.50 -18.28
CA SER A 256 -7.20 13.05 -17.18
C SER A 256 -8.44 12.27 -17.63
N THR A 257 -8.53 11.91 -18.91
CA THR A 257 -9.45 10.83 -19.32
C THR A 257 -8.88 9.49 -18.86
N SER A 258 -9.74 8.52 -18.53
CA SER A 258 -9.27 7.24 -17.99
C SER A 258 -8.59 6.38 -19.07
N PRO A 259 -7.38 5.85 -18.82
CA PRO A 259 -6.73 4.88 -19.71
C PRO A 259 -7.31 3.46 -19.58
N GLY A 260 -8.23 3.22 -18.64
CA GLY A 260 -8.69 1.88 -18.26
C GLY A 260 -7.66 1.14 -17.42
N THR A 261 -7.67 -0.20 -17.49
CA THR A 261 -6.70 -1.06 -16.79
C THR A 261 -5.36 -1.12 -17.51
N PHE A 262 -4.26 -0.95 -16.77
CA PHE A 262 -2.89 -1.10 -17.29
C PHE A 262 -1.92 -1.54 -16.18
N THR A 263 -0.71 -1.93 -16.57
CA THR A 263 0.41 -2.18 -15.66
C THR A 263 1.60 -1.31 -16.08
N CYS A 264 2.41 -0.82 -15.15
CA CYS A 264 3.63 -0.08 -15.46
C CYS A 264 4.78 -0.45 -14.51
N GLN A 265 6.01 -0.11 -14.90
CA GLN A 265 7.14 -0.05 -13.97
C GLN A 265 6.95 1.16 -13.03
N ASN A 266 7.46 2.34 -13.34
CA ASN A 266 7.14 3.57 -12.62
C ASN A 266 5.94 4.29 -13.26
N LEU A 267 5.25 5.11 -12.48
CA LEU A 267 4.15 5.97 -12.92
C LEU A 267 4.49 7.43 -12.66
N GLU A 268 4.44 8.26 -13.70
CA GLU A 268 4.44 9.72 -13.57
C GLU A 268 3.06 10.29 -13.92
N ILE A 269 2.53 11.16 -13.05
CA ILE A 269 1.36 11.99 -13.36
C ILE A 269 1.85 13.39 -13.71
N SER A 270 1.73 13.80 -14.97
CA SER A 270 2.29 15.06 -15.45
C SER A 270 1.54 16.29 -14.91
N ASN A 271 2.24 17.43 -14.84
CA ASN A 271 1.68 18.68 -14.33
C ASN A 271 0.38 19.09 -15.05
N GLY A 272 -0.65 19.42 -14.27
CA GLY A 272 -1.97 19.82 -14.76
C GLY A 272 -2.95 18.67 -15.04
N PHE A 273 -2.55 17.41 -14.83
CA PHE A 273 -3.41 16.24 -15.03
C PHE A 273 -3.56 15.40 -13.76
N ALA A 274 -4.68 14.71 -13.59
CA ALA A 274 -4.85 13.59 -12.66
C ALA A 274 -4.87 12.25 -13.41
N LEU A 275 -4.49 11.16 -12.74
CA LEU A 275 -4.76 9.80 -13.20
C LEU A 275 -6.18 9.38 -12.81
N THR A 276 -7.06 9.25 -13.80
CA THR A 276 -8.45 8.80 -13.60
C THR A 276 -8.58 7.29 -13.80
N ILE A 277 -8.90 6.53 -12.76
CA ILE A 277 -9.24 5.09 -12.85
C ILE A 277 -10.67 4.88 -12.35
N ASN A 278 -11.56 4.44 -13.26
CA ASN A 278 -12.96 4.20 -12.95
C ASN A 278 -13.19 2.80 -12.36
N SER A 279 -14.29 2.62 -11.62
CA SER A 279 -14.80 1.37 -11.07
C SER A 279 -14.55 0.14 -11.95
N GLY A 280 -14.02 -0.93 -11.36
CA GLY A 280 -13.70 -2.17 -12.07
C GLY A 280 -12.42 -2.15 -12.91
N ASN A 281 -11.71 -1.01 -13.02
CA ASN A 281 -10.38 -0.93 -13.61
C ASN A 281 -9.28 -0.86 -12.54
N THR A 282 -8.07 -1.26 -12.92
CA THR A 282 -6.88 -1.25 -12.05
C THR A 282 -5.67 -0.70 -12.79
N ALA A 283 -4.96 0.26 -12.19
CA ALA A 283 -3.59 0.60 -12.57
C ALA A 283 -2.62 -0.13 -11.65
N THR A 284 -1.86 -1.08 -12.17
CA THR A 284 -0.85 -1.83 -11.41
C THR A 284 0.54 -1.20 -11.59
N ILE A 285 1.24 -0.92 -10.49
CA ILE A 285 2.51 -0.21 -10.46
C ILE A 285 3.55 -1.10 -9.76
N ALA A 286 4.60 -1.48 -10.48
CA ALA A 286 5.68 -2.30 -9.94
C ALA A 286 6.84 -1.47 -9.34
N GLY A 287 6.87 -0.16 -9.61
CA GLY A 287 7.90 0.79 -9.19
C GLY A 287 7.32 1.99 -8.42
N ASN A 288 7.90 3.17 -8.61
CA ASN A 288 7.52 4.38 -7.88
C ASN A 288 6.36 5.12 -8.57
N LEU A 289 5.61 5.90 -7.78
CA LEU A 289 4.62 6.85 -8.29
C LEU A 289 5.07 8.27 -8.00
N THR A 290 5.25 9.08 -9.04
CA THR A 290 5.57 10.51 -8.96
C THR A 290 4.40 11.34 -9.45
N ASN A 291 3.77 12.09 -8.55
CA ASN A 291 2.66 12.97 -8.87
C ASN A 291 3.15 14.41 -9.06
N SER A 292 3.46 14.80 -10.29
CA SER A 292 3.72 16.21 -10.64
C SER A 292 2.42 16.99 -10.93
N GLY A 293 1.27 16.31 -10.98
CA GLY A 293 -0.02 16.82 -11.40
C GLY A 293 -1.02 17.04 -10.26
N SER A 294 -2.29 16.82 -10.59
CA SER A 294 -3.46 16.99 -9.71
C SER A 294 -3.81 15.73 -8.90
N GLY A 295 -2.98 14.68 -8.95
CA GLY A 295 -3.19 13.46 -8.17
C GLY A 295 -4.05 12.40 -8.85
N LEU A 296 -4.91 11.75 -8.06
CA LEU A 296 -5.71 10.61 -8.49
C LEU A 296 -7.18 11.02 -8.65
N ALA A 297 -7.92 10.30 -9.48
CA ALA A 297 -9.35 10.55 -9.72
C ALA A 297 -10.08 9.25 -10.07
N GLY A 298 -11.41 9.27 -9.91
CA GLY A 298 -12.25 8.09 -10.04
C GLY A 298 -12.21 7.19 -8.79
N ASP A 299 -12.86 6.04 -8.92
CA ASP A 299 -13.26 5.14 -7.84
C ASP A 299 -12.68 3.72 -7.98
N GLY A 300 -11.86 3.46 -8.99
CA GLY A 300 -11.21 2.17 -9.23
C GLY A 300 -9.93 1.95 -8.40
N THR A 301 -9.07 1.02 -8.84
CA THR A 301 -7.93 0.54 -8.03
C THR A 301 -6.58 1.08 -8.52
N ILE A 302 -5.74 1.57 -7.60
CA ILE A 302 -4.29 1.69 -7.80
C ILE A 302 -3.63 0.57 -6.99
N ALA A 303 -3.00 -0.39 -7.68
CA ALA A 303 -2.36 -1.54 -7.07
C ALA A 303 -0.84 -1.41 -7.12
N PHE A 304 -0.18 -1.44 -5.96
CA PHE A 304 1.27 -1.48 -5.83
C PHE A 304 1.68 -2.95 -5.64
N ASP A 305 2.33 -3.53 -6.64
CA ASP A 305 2.64 -4.97 -6.69
C ASP A 305 4.05 -5.22 -7.24
N ASN A 306 4.98 -5.46 -6.32
CA ASN A 306 6.33 -5.94 -6.61
C ASN A 306 6.90 -6.63 -5.36
N ASP A 307 6.66 -7.94 -5.27
CA ASP A 307 7.05 -8.80 -4.15
C ASP A 307 8.52 -8.62 -3.74
N GLY A 308 8.75 -8.49 -2.44
CA GLY A 308 10.07 -8.31 -1.82
C GLY A 308 10.67 -6.90 -1.95
N ASN A 309 10.04 -5.98 -2.67
CA ASN A 309 10.57 -4.65 -2.96
C ASN A 309 9.87 -3.51 -2.20
N SER A 310 10.52 -2.34 -2.20
CA SER A 310 10.01 -1.10 -1.60
C SER A 310 9.78 -0.03 -2.65
N LEU A 311 8.56 0.47 -2.73
CA LEU A 311 8.06 1.45 -3.69
C LEU A 311 7.83 2.76 -2.92
N SER A 312 7.90 3.90 -3.60
CA SER A 312 7.76 5.22 -2.97
C SER A 312 6.83 6.13 -3.75
N LEU A 313 6.11 6.96 -3.01
CA LEU A 313 5.33 8.08 -3.54
C LEU A 313 6.17 9.36 -3.50
N SER A 314 6.09 10.20 -4.52
CA SER A 314 6.75 11.51 -4.53
C SER A 314 5.95 12.57 -5.28
N GLY A 315 6.33 13.84 -5.10
CA GLY A 315 5.65 14.99 -5.70
C GLY A 315 4.53 15.56 -4.83
N ASN A 316 3.44 15.97 -5.46
CA ASN A 316 2.25 16.55 -4.83
C ASN A 316 1.44 15.48 -4.09
N ALA A 317 0.74 15.90 -3.03
CA ALA A 317 -0.23 15.03 -2.35
C ALA A 317 -1.35 14.57 -3.29
N MET A 318 -1.94 13.42 -2.96
CA MET A 318 -2.97 12.74 -3.74
C MET A 318 -4.17 12.44 -2.85
N ASP A 319 -5.30 13.04 -3.20
CA ASP A 319 -6.60 12.69 -2.65
C ASP A 319 -7.22 11.58 -3.53
N PHE A 320 -7.79 10.54 -2.94
CA PHE A 320 -8.36 9.43 -3.70
C PHE A 320 -9.54 8.76 -2.98
N GLU A 321 -10.67 8.67 -3.69
CA GLU A 321 -11.87 7.97 -3.25
C GLU A 321 -11.91 6.50 -3.73
N GLY A 322 -10.93 6.09 -4.55
CA GLY A 322 -10.74 4.72 -5.01
C GLY A 322 -10.05 3.80 -4.00
N ILE A 323 -9.53 2.69 -4.51
CA ILE A 323 -8.86 1.65 -3.71
C ILE A 323 -7.35 1.75 -3.90
N ILE A 324 -6.60 1.99 -2.83
CA ILE A 324 -5.15 1.76 -2.80
C ILE A 324 -4.93 0.33 -2.31
N SER A 325 -4.41 -0.54 -3.17
CA SER A 325 -4.03 -1.90 -2.79
C SER A 325 -2.51 -2.03 -2.79
N VAL A 326 -1.94 -2.66 -1.77
CA VAL A 326 -0.50 -2.96 -1.71
C VAL A 326 -0.34 -4.46 -1.55
N GLU A 327 0.14 -5.13 -2.60
CA GLU A 327 -0.01 -6.58 -2.76
C GLU A 327 1.20 -7.39 -2.28
N GLY A 328 0.95 -8.67 -2.01
CA GLY A 328 1.98 -9.63 -1.62
C GLY A 328 2.80 -9.18 -0.39
N THR A 329 4.09 -9.05 -0.61
CA THR A 329 5.13 -8.61 0.33
C THR A 329 5.69 -7.22 -0.01
N THR A 330 5.08 -6.53 -0.98
CA THR A 330 5.41 -5.16 -1.39
C THR A 330 5.38 -4.21 -0.20
N THR A 331 6.32 -3.26 -0.11
CA THR A 331 6.29 -2.16 0.87
C THR A 331 6.06 -0.83 0.17
N LEU A 332 4.98 -0.12 0.52
CA LEU A 332 4.70 1.22 0.00
C LEU A 332 5.13 2.30 1.00
N ASN A 333 6.08 3.14 0.62
CA ASN A 333 6.46 4.34 1.37
C ASN A 333 5.55 5.50 0.95
N THR A 334 4.56 5.80 1.78
CA THR A 334 3.50 6.78 1.49
C THR A 334 4.00 8.22 1.51
N ASN A 335 5.09 8.49 2.25
CA ASN A 335 5.69 9.81 2.44
C ASN A 335 4.71 10.92 2.91
N GLY A 336 3.55 10.55 3.48
CA GLY A 336 2.49 11.49 3.86
C GLY A 336 1.68 12.05 2.68
N LEU A 337 1.76 11.44 1.50
CA LEU A 337 1.20 11.97 0.24
C LEU A 337 -0.15 11.36 -0.16
N ILE A 338 -0.80 10.53 0.66
CA ILE A 338 -2.13 9.95 0.37
C ILE A 338 -3.16 10.42 1.41
N THR A 339 -4.27 10.95 0.91
CA THR A 339 -5.57 11.05 1.60
C THR A 339 -6.54 10.07 0.94
N LEU A 340 -7.09 9.13 1.70
CA LEU A 340 -8.25 8.35 1.30
C LEU A 340 -9.50 9.17 1.63
N THR A 341 -10.07 9.84 0.63
CA THR A 341 -11.13 10.84 0.82
C THR A 341 -12.53 10.24 0.90
N ALA A 342 -13.52 11.00 1.38
CA ALA A 342 -14.92 10.55 1.47
C ALA A 342 -15.90 11.63 1.02
N SER A 343 -16.61 11.44 -0.09
CA SER A 343 -17.61 12.41 -0.58
C SER A 343 -18.99 12.25 0.07
N SER A 344 -19.29 11.08 0.66
CA SER A 344 -20.59 10.79 1.31
C SER A 344 -20.48 9.63 2.30
N THR A 345 -21.56 9.36 3.05
CA THR A 345 -21.62 8.24 4.01
C THR A 345 -21.52 6.84 3.38
N SER A 346 -21.48 6.74 2.04
CA SER A 346 -21.40 5.50 1.27
C SER A 346 -20.44 5.58 0.07
N SER A 347 -19.51 6.53 0.08
CA SER A 347 -18.48 6.70 -0.96
C SER A 347 -17.22 7.24 -0.28
N TYR A 348 -16.16 6.44 -0.32
CA TYR A 348 -14.90 6.71 0.37
C TYR A 348 -13.76 5.81 -0.12
N GLY A 349 -12.54 6.35 -0.02
CA GLY A 349 -11.30 5.65 -0.34
C GLY A 349 -11.00 4.50 0.62
N GLN A 350 -10.32 3.48 0.11
CA GLN A 350 -10.00 2.26 0.88
C GLN A 350 -8.55 1.82 0.72
N LEU A 351 -8.02 1.17 1.76
CA LEU A 351 -6.71 0.52 1.77
C LEU A 351 -6.85 -1.00 1.85
N THR A 352 -6.34 -1.71 0.83
CA THR A 352 -6.40 -3.16 0.70
C THR A 352 -5.02 -3.80 0.44
N GLY A 353 -5.01 -5.07 0.02
CA GLY A 353 -3.81 -5.86 -0.24
C GLY A 353 -3.14 -6.39 1.03
N THR A 354 -2.10 -7.22 0.85
CA THR A 354 -1.41 -7.92 1.95
C THR A 354 -0.07 -7.33 2.36
N GLY A 355 0.48 -6.42 1.56
CA GLY A 355 1.78 -5.78 1.72
C GLY A 355 1.81 -4.68 2.79
N THR A 356 3.01 -4.15 3.03
CA THR A 356 3.33 -3.25 4.14
C THR A 356 3.14 -1.78 3.75
N ILE A 357 2.59 -0.98 4.65
CA ILE A 357 2.55 0.48 4.54
C ILE A 357 3.64 1.07 5.44
N SER A 358 4.43 1.97 4.87
CA SER A 358 5.52 2.68 5.54
C SER A 358 5.24 4.18 5.47
N GLY A 359 5.23 4.84 6.63
CA GLY A 359 4.82 6.24 6.76
C GLY A 359 3.34 6.43 7.10
N ASN A 360 2.91 7.69 7.19
CA ASN A 360 1.53 8.06 7.48
C ASN A 360 0.73 8.26 6.20
N LEU A 361 -0.58 8.03 6.29
CA LEU A 361 -1.59 8.47 5.34
C LEU A 361 -2.74 9.12 6.10
N ALA A 362 -3.61 9.83 5.41
CA ALA A 362 -4.88 10.31 5.94
C ALA A 362 -6.04 9.46 5.43
N ILE A 363 -7.07 9.25 6.25
CA ILE A 363 -8.34 8.66 5.82
C ILE A 363 -9.50 9.47 6.38
N GLU A 364 -10.51 9.70 5.54
CA GLU A 364 -11.70 10.45 5.86
C GLU A 364 -12.90 9.55 6.20
N ALA A 365 -13.80 10.05 7.04
CA ALA A 365 -15.17 9.54 7.13
C ALA A 365 -16.16 10.68 7.02
N TYR A 366 -17.10 10.59 6.08
CA TYR A 366 -18.19 11.55 5.95
C TYR A 366 -19.24 11.29 7.05
N ILE A 367 -19.62 12.35 7.78
CA ILE A 367 -20.61 12.28 8.86
C ILE A 367 -21.68 13.35 8.65
N GLU A 368 -22.94 12.96 8.87
CA GLU A 368 -24.13 13.80 8.72
C GLU A 368 -24.81 14.03 10.09
N PRO A 369 -24.24 14.86 10.98
CA PRO A 369 -24.72 14.98 12.37
C PRO A 369 -26.19 15.38 12.49
N GLY A 370 -26.78 16.00 11.47
CA GLY A 370 -28.17 16.44 11.49
C GLY A 370 -28.41 17.62 12.43
N VAL A 371 -29.68 17.98 12.61
CA VAL A 371 -30.06 19.15 13.42
C VAL A 371 -29.78 18.87 14.90
N GLY A 372 -28.94 19.72 15.52
CA GLY A 372 -28.66 19.66 16.96
C GLY A 372 -27.62 18.63 17.39
N GLY A 373 -26.99 17.90 16.46
CA GLY A 373 -25.90 16.96 16.72
C GLY A 373 -26.30 15.68 17.46
N ARG A 374 -25.47 14.64 17.33
CA ARG A 374 -25.72 13.31 17.90
C ARG A 374 -24.43 12.54 18.18
N TYR A 375 -24.52 11.50 19.00
CA TYR A 375 -23.42 10.56 19.22
C TYR A 375 -23.27 9.58 18.05
N TYR A 376 -22.04 9.42 17.59
CA TYR A 376 -21.61 8.37 16.67
C TYR A 376 -20.69 7.39 17.41
N TYR A 377 -20.80 6.11 17.07
CA TYR A 377 -19.85 5.09 17.52
C TYR A 377 -18.77 4.95 16.47
N LEU A 378 -17.56 5.37 16.82
CA LEU A 378 -16.41 5.49 15.93
C LEU A 378 -15.17 4.82 16.54
N GLY A 379 -14.27 4.32 15.71
CA GLY A 379 -12.97 3.77 16.10
C GLY A 379 -11.91 4.11 15.08
N SER A 380 -10.64 3.87 15.42
CA SER A 380 -9.50 4.21 14.55
C SER A 380 -9.11 3.03 13.65
N PRO A 381 -8.95 3.23 12.32
CA PRO A 381 -8.24 2.29 11.46
C PRO A 381 -6.71 2.44 11.55
N MET A 382 -6.21 3.52 12.16
CA MET A 382 -4.77 3.83 12.32
C MET A 382 -4.19 3.20 13.59
N SER A 383 -2.92 2.81 13.54
CA SER A 383 -2.21 2.18 14.67
C SER A 383 -1.67 3.17 15.71
N ASN A 384 -1.52 4.45 15.35
CA ASN A 384 -0.90 5.48 16.19
C ASN A 384 -1.71 6.78 16.35
N ALA A 385 -2.90 6.90 15.77
CA ALA A 385 -3.77 8.05 15.99
C ALA A 385 -4.28 8.09 17.44
N THR A 386 -4.39 9.29 18.00
CA THR A 386 -4.95 9.55 19.32
C THR A 386 -6.45 9.86 19.24
N LEU A 387 -7.13 9.83 20.38
CA LEU A 387 -8.53 10.25 20.46
C LEU A 387 -8.71 11.73 20.08
N ASN A 388 -7.74 12.58 20.40
CA ASN A 388 -7.75 13.98 20.02
C ASN A 388 -7.67 14.19 18.50
N ASP A 389 -7.12 13.25 17.73
CA ASP A 389 -6.96 13.38 16.27
C ASP A 389 -8.28 13.21 15.50
N PHE A 390 -9.37 12.83 16.18
CA PHE A 390 -10.74 12.92 15.62
C PHE A 390 -11.31 14.35 15.67
N ASN A 391 -10.71 15.28 16.42
CA ASN A 391 -11.27 16.61 16.64
C ASN A 391 -10.84 17.60 15.55
N GLU A 392 -11.75 17.95 14.65
CA GLU A 392 -11.46 18.86 13.54
C GLU A 392 -11.12 20.28 13.98
N ALA A 393 -10.44 21.01 13.09
CA ALA A 393 -10.02 22.38 13.32
C ALA A 393 -11.21 23.32 13.63
N GLY A 394 -11.20 23.91 14.82
CA GLY A 394 -12.26 24.80 15.30
C GLY A 394 -13.37 24.12 16.10
N SER A 395 -13.32 22.80 16.25
CA SER A 395 -14.21 22.01 17.09
C SER A 395 -13.63 21.76 18.48
N ILE A 396 -14.49 21.38 19.42
CA ILE A 396 -14.15 20.97 20.77
C ILE A 396 -14.31 19.45 20.88
N MET A 397 -13.47 18.81 21.70
CA MET A 397 -13.71 17.47 22.23
C MET A 397 -13.35 17.47 23.72
N VAL A 398 -14.18 16.84 24.56
CA VAL A 398 -13.94 16.74 26.01
C VAL A 398 -14.13 15.29 26.46
N SER A 399 -13.09 14.73 27.07
CA SER A 399 -13.17 13.49 27.85
C SER A 399 -13.23 13.86 29.33
N GLU A 400 -14.44 13.98 29.86
CA GLU A 400 -14.72 14.24 31.27
C GLU A 400 -16.16 13.79 31.59
N ASN A 401 -16.39 13.29 32.82
CA ASN A 401 -17.73 13.04 33.32
C ASN A 401 -18.37 14.37 33.80
N SER A 402 -18.76 15.20 32.84
CA SER A 402 -19.40 16.50 33.06
C SER A 402 -20.44 16.81 31.97
N ALA A 403 -21.19 17.90 32.14
CA ALA A 403 -22.18 18.35 31.15
C ALA A 403 -21.56 18.77 29.78
N GLN A 404 -20.22 18.83 29.69
CA GLN A 404 -19.46 19.09 28.46
C GLN A 404 -18.80 17.84 27.87
N GLY A 405 -18.88 16.69 28.57
CA GLY A 405 -18.30 15.42 28.14
C GLY A 405 -18.90 14.94 26.82
N THR A 406 -18.04 14.79 25.81
CA THR A 406 -18.42 14.50 24.41
C THR A 406 -17.67 13.34 23.78
N ALA A 407 -16.64 12.83 24.45
CA ALA A 407 -15.95 11.60 24.08
C ALA A 407 -16.00 10.60 25.23
N TRP A 408 -16.64 9.45 24.99
CA TRP A 408 -16.82 8.38 25.96
C TRP A 408 -16.33 7.04 25.42
N GLU A 409 -15.92 6.15 26.32
CA GLU A 409 -15.63 4.76 26.03
C GLU A 409 -16.49 3.84 26.90
N TRP A 410 -16.78 2.64 26.40
CA TRP A 410 -17.55 1.65 27.14
C TRP A 410 -16.60 0.77 27.94
N ASP A 411 -16.69 0.82 29.28
CA ASP A 411 -16.03 -0.16 30.14
C ASP A 411 -16.91 -1.40 30.28
N ALA A 412 -16.65 -2.38 29.43
CA ALA A 412 -17.30 -3.69 29.45
C ALA A 412 -16.99 -4.53 30.70
N ALA A 413 -15.98 -4.20 31.50
CA ALA A 413 -15.69 -4.90 32.75
C ALA A 413 -16.56 -4.41 33.92
N ASN A 414 -17.01 -3.15 33.88
CA ASN A 414 -17.90 -2.55 34.88
C ASN A 414 -19.34 -2.31 34.36
N SER A 415 -19.57 -2.47 33.05
CA SER A 415 -20.83 -2.20 32.35
C SER A 415 -21.26 -0.73 32.48
N GLU A 416 -20.32 0.20 32.26
CA GLU A 416 -20.57 1.65 32.35
C GLU A 416 -19.85 2.46 31.27
N TRP A 417 -20.22 3.74 31.17
CA TRP A 417 -19.60 4.70 30.25
C TRP A 417 -18.56 5.54 31.00
N ASP A 418 -17.31 5.42 30.59
CA ASP A 418 -16.19 6.21 31.09
C ASP A 418 -15.83 7.34 30.12
N PRO A 419 -15.17 8.42 30.60
CA PRO A 419 -14.50 9.39 29.73
C PRO A 419 -13.49 8.69 28.80
N ALA A 420 -13.50 8.99 27.50
CA ALA A 420 -12.64 8.31 26.53
C ALA A 420 -11.14 8.45 26.85
N GLY A 421 -10.39 7.35 26.79
CA GLY A 421 -8.98 7.28 27.15
C GLY A 421 -8.71 7.08 28.65
N THR A 422 -9.72 6.70 29.44
CA THR A 422 -9.57 6.29 30.85
C THR A 422 -8.76 5.00 30.94
N ALA A 423 -9.09 3.99 30.13
CA ALA A 423 -8.35 2.74 30.00
C ALA A 423 -6.90 2.94 29.49
N GLY A 424 -6.64 4.01 28.74
CA GLY A 424 -5.30 4.41 28.30
C GLY A 424 -4.53 5.25 29.32
N GLY A 425 -5.20 5.76 30.36
CA GLY A 425 -4.61 6.55 31.44
C GLY A 425 -4.17 7.98 31.07
N SER A 426 -4.48 8.45 29.85
CA SER A 426 -4.10 9.80 29.39
C SER A 426 -5.22 10.59 28.70
N GLY A 427 -6.47 10.13 28.79
CA GLY A 427 -7.64 10.82 28.22
C GLY A 427 -7.52 10.98 26.71
N LEU A 428 -7.78 12.17 26.18
CA LEU A 428 -7.74 12.41 24.72
C LEU A 428 -6.34 12.21 24.08
N ALA A 429 -5.26 12.23 24.88
CA ALA A 429 -3.91 11.91 24.40
C ALA A 429 -3.63 10.39 24.33
N SER A 430 -4.58 9.54 24.71
CA SER A 430 -4.48 8.09 24.53
C SER A 430 -4.65 7.71 23.05
N THR A 431 -3.89 6.70 22.60
CA THR A 431 -4.07 6.09 21.28
C THR A 431 -5.47 5.52 21.15
N ALA A 432 -6.18 5.91 20.09
CA ALA A 432 -7.45 5.31 19.72
C ALA A 432 -7.18 3.88 19.25
N THR A 433 -7.46 2.90 20.11
CA THR A 433 -7.03 1.51 19.90
C THR A 433 -7.80 0.88 18.74
N ARG A 434 -7.10 0.38 17.71
CA ARG A 434 -7.73 -0.36 16.60
C ARG A 434 -8.58 -1.51 17.13
N GLY A 435 -9.84 -1.58 16.70
CA GLY A 435 -10.80 -2.60 17.14
C GLY A 435 -11.71 -2.16 18.28
N ARG A 436 -11.37 -1.08 19.00
CA ARG A 436 -12.22 -0.48 20.05
C ARG A 436 -13.09 0.62 19.45
N GLY A 437 -14.36 0.65 19.87
CA GLY A 437 -15.26 1.76 19.55
C GLY A 437 -15.37 2.76 20.70
N TYR A 438 -15.65 4.01 20.34
CA TYR A 438 -15.80 5.17 21.21
C TYR A 438 -17.08 5.92 20.83
N ALA A 439 -17.79 6.48 21.81
CA ALA A 439 -18.94 7.32 21.57
C ALA A 439 -18.50 8.79 21.50
N LEU A 440 -18.46 9.33 20.27
CA LEU A 440 -18.05 10.70 19.98
C LEU A 440 -19.28 11.51 19.56
N TYR A 441 -19.54 12.62 20.24
CA TYR A 441 -20.63 13.53 19.88
C TYR A 441 -20.21 14.46 18.74
N VAL A 442 -21.03 14.50 17.70
CA VAL A 442 -20.79 15.24 16.46
C VAL A 442 -21.93 16.23 16.24
N GLY A 443 -21.59 17.51 16.06
CA GLY A 443 -22.56 18.58 15.82
C GLY A 443 -22.46 19.72 16.84
N THR A 444 -23.41 20.67 16.78
CA THR A 444 -23.42 21.84 17.67
C THR A 444 -24.35 21.63 18.86
N ASN A 445 -23.79 21.59 20.08
CA ASN A 445 -24.56 21.61 21.32
C ASN A 445 -24.72 23.06 21.79
N GLY A 446 -25.96 23.56 21.81
CA GLY A 446 -26.31 24.98 21.79
C GLY A 446 -25.47 25.95 22.63
N ILE A 447 -25.15 25.63 23.89
CA ILE A 447 -24.40 26.55 24.80
C ILE A 447 -22.88 26.35 24.71
N TYR A 448 -22.42 25.16 24.32
CA TYR A 448 -21.00 24.77 24.43
C TYR A 448 -20.25 24.80 23.11
N GLY A 449 -20.94 24.87 21.97
CA GLY A 449 -20.35 25.08 20.65
C GLY A 449 -20.31 23.82 19.78
N PRO A 450 -19.52 23.85 18.67
CA PRO A 450 -19.36 22.70 17.79
C PRO A 450 -18.42 21.67 18.42
N PHE A 451 -18.90 20.43 18.45
CA PHE A 451 -18.18 19.28 18.94
C PHE A 451 -17.91 18.33 17.79
N LEU A 452 -16.64 17.92 17.61
CA LEU A 452 -16.09 17.25 16.42
C LEU A 452 -16.22 18.04 15.10
N ARG A 453 -17.41 18.50 14.72
CA ARG A 453 -17.72 19.38 13.57
C ARG A 453 -19.11 19.99 13.73
N SER A 454 -19.42 21.08 13.03
CA SER A 454 -20.68 21.83 13.21
C SER A 454 -21.86 21.39 12.33
N GLY A 455 -21.61 20.67 11.22
CA GLY A 455 -22.58 20.22 10.22
C GLY A 455 -22.00 19.08 9.37
N ASP A 456 -22.60 18.76 8.22
CA ASP A 456 -22.23 17.59 7.41
C ASP A 456 -20.82 17.68 6.78
N GLY A 457 -20.15 16.55 6.57
CA GLY A 457 -18.84 16.45 5.90
C GLY A 457 -17.80 15.56 6.62
N THR A 458 -16.52 15.66 6.26
CA THR A 458 -15.48 14.69 6.63
C THR A 458 -14.78 14.96 7.97
N ILE A 459 -14.60 13.91 8.78
CA ILE A 459 -13.53 13.85 9.79
C ILE A 459 -12.30 13.17 9.18
N THR A 460 -11.09 13.58 9.55
CA THR A 460 -9.85 13.16 8.88
C THR A 460 -8.79 12.67 9.87
N LEU A 461 -8.60 11.36 9.95
CA LEU A 461 -7.53 10.77 10.76
C LEU A 461 -6.25 10.59 9.96
N THR A 462 -5.16 11.18 10.44
CA THR A 462 -3.81 10.96 9.90
C THR A 462 -3.02 10.03 10.81
N GLY A 463 -2.42 8.99 10.24
CA GLY A 463 -1.61 8.05 11.00
C GLY A 463 -1.01 6.94 10.13
N SER A 464 -0.30 6.03 10.77
CA SER A 464 0.19 4.80 10.13
C SER A 464 -0.95 3.78 10.10
N SER A 465 -1.33 3.31 8.92
CA SER A 465 -2.30 2.22 8.77
C SER A 465 -1.57 0.92 8.42
N ASN A 466 -1.39 0.05 9.40
CA ASN A 466 -0.78 -1.24 9.14
C ASN A 466 -1.83 -2.19 8.54
N ASN A 467 -1.50 -2.79 7.39
CA ASN A 467 -2.21 -3.92 6.77
C ASN A 467 -2.00 -5.23 7.59
N ASP A 468 -2.14 -5.15 8.92
CA ASP A 468 -1.95 -6.27 9.85
C ASP A 468 -2.90 -7.43 9.51
N ALA A 469 -2.37 -8.64 9.35
CA ALA A 469 -3.17 -9.82 9.01
C ALA A 469 -4.31 -10.07 10.02
N THR A 470 -4.07 -9.80 11.30
CA THR A 470 -5.09 -9.84 12.35
C THR A 470 -5.00 -8.65 13.29
N VAL A 471 -6.15 -8.13 13.72
CA VAL A 471 -6.25 -7.18 14.83
C VAL A 471 -7.05 -7.81 15.97
N ASN A 472 -6.44 -7.86 17.16
CA ASN A 472 -6.96 -8.57 18.32
C ASN A 472 -7.63 -7.60 19.30
N GLN A 473 -8.95 -7.63 19.40
CA GLN A 473 -9.70 -6.86 20.38
C GLN A 473 -10.09 -7.73 21.57
N ALA A 474 -9.55 -7.42 22.76
CA ALA A 474 -9.93 -8.09 23.99
C ALA A 474 -11.40 -7.75 24.35
N LEU A 475 -12.16 -8.76 24.76
CA LEU A 475 -13.54 -8.63 25.23
C LEU A 475 -13.57 -8.86 26.74
N SER A 476 -14.31 -8.02 27.46
CA SER A 476 -14.57 -8.16 28.90
C SER A 476 -15.97 -8.73 29.14
N TYR A 477 -16.22 -9.15 30.38
CA TYR A 477 -17.53 -9.59 30.83
C TYR A 477 -17.93 -8.89 32.12
N ASN A 478 -19.20 -8.49 32.20
CA ASN A 478 -19.92 -8.07 33.38
C ASN A 478 -21.37 -8.57 33.22
N ASP A 479 -22.10 -8.88 34.29
CA ASP A 479 -23.49 -9.34 34.18
C ASP A 479 -24.50 -8.19 33.93
N GLY A 480 -24.07 -6.93 34.08
CA GLY A 480 -24.85 -5.72 33.89
C GLY A 480 -25.95 -5.47 34.93
N GLN A 481 -26.17 -6.38 35.89
CA GLN A 481 -27.27 -6.29 36.85
C GLN A 481 -27.07 -5.19 37.91
N ALA A 482 -25.81 -4.79 38.15
CA ALA A 482 -25.46 -3.66 39.00
C ALA A 482 -25.27 -2.34 38.23
N SER A 483 -25.41 -2.35 36.88
CA SER A 483 -25.18 -1.16 36.06
C SER A 483 -26.28 -0.11 36.27
N SER A 484 -25.86 1.16 36.26
CA SER A 484 -26.79 2.30 36.17
C SER A 484 -27.24 2.59 34.73
N VAL A 485 -26.64 1.94 33.74
CA VAL A 485 -26.85 2.21 32.31
C VAL A 485 -27.88 1.23 31.73
N GLY A 486 -29.16 1.62 31.73
CA GLY A 486 -30.23 0.86 31.08
C GLY A 486 -30.27 1.07 29.56
N PHE A 487 -29.51 0.30 28.77
CA PHE A 487 -29.49 0.37 27.30
C PHE A 487 -30.04 -0.87 26.57
N VAL A 488 -30.51 -1.88 27.29
CA VAL A 488 -31.31 -3.01 26.76
C VAL A 488 -32.74 -2.95 27.28
N THR A 489 -33.72 -3.43 26.51
CA THR A 489 -35.13 -3.41 26.95
C THR A 489 -35.40 -4.46 28.03
N GLY A 490 -34.79 -5.65 27.89
CA GLY A 490 -34.85 -6.72 28.88
C GLY A 490 -34.09 -6.40 30.18
N THR A 491 -34.35 -7.17 31.23
CA THR A 491 -33.78 -6.95 32.57
C THR A 491 -33.13 -8.19 33.18
N GLY A 492 -33.17 -9.34 32.49
CA GLY A 492 -32.50 -10.55 32.96
C GLY A 492 -30.99 -10.48 32.71
N ILE A 493 -30.21 -11.28 33.46
CA ILE A 493 -28.75 -11.39 33.27
C ILE A 493 -28.42 -11.61 31.78
N ASN A 494 -29.13 -12.53 31.13
CA ASN A 494 -28.91 -12.87 29.72
C ASN A 494 -29.13 -11.68 28.76
N ASP A 495 -29.93 -10.68 29.14
CA ASP A 495 -30.12 -9.45 28.38
C ASP A 495 -29.02 -8.41 28.66
N THR A 496 -28.58 -8.30 29.93
CA THR A 496 -27.66 -7.24 30.39
C THR A 496 -26.18 -7.64 30.37
N GLU A 497 -25.86 -8.92 30.19
CA GLU A 497 -24.49 -9.43 30.27
C GLU A 497 -23.62 -9.08 29.05
N GLY A 498 -22.31 -8.93 29.30
CA GLY A 498 -21.25 -9.17 28.32
C GLY A 498 -21.12 -8.20 27.16
N TRP A 499 -21.79 -7.05 27.20
CA TRP A 499 -21.73 -6.04 26.14
C TRP A 499 -20.34 -5.41 25.98
N ASN A 500 -19.86 -5.33 24.74
CA ASN A 500 -18.57 -4.74 24.38
C ASN A 500 -18.73 -3.81 23.16
N LEU A 501 -18.21 -2.59 23.22
CA LEU A 501 -18.20 -1.64 22.10
C LEU A 501 -16.90 -1.81 21.30
N VAL A 502 -17.02 -2.34 20.10
CA VAL A 502 -15.92 -2.59 19.16
C VAL A 502 -16.07 -1.70 17.92
N ALA A 503 -15.08 -1.68 17.04
CA ALA A 503 -15.14 -0.97 15.77
C ALA A 503 -14.35 -1.68 14.68
N ASN A 504 -14.64 -1.40 13.41
CA ASN A 504 -13.82 -1.88 12.30
C ASN A 504 -12.37 -1.34 12.43
N PRO A 505 -11.36 -2.21 12.58
CA PRO A 505 -9.97 -1.78 12.75
C PRO A 505 -9.27 -1.48 11.42
N TYR A 506 -9.92 -1.65 10.27
CA TYR A 506 -9.32 -1.51 8.96
C TYR A 506 -9.79 -0.27 8.20
N ALA A 507 -8.87 0.29 7.41
CA ALA A 507 -9.14 1.35 6.43
C ALA A 507 -9.86 0.83 5.16
N ALA A 508 -10.72 -0.19 5.30
CA ALA A 508 -11.60 -0.71 4.26
C ALA A 508 -12.80 -1.39 4.91
N ILE A 509 -13.83 -1.67 4.12
CA ILE A 509 -15.08 -2.28 4.58
C ILE A 509 -14.83 -3.70 5.08
N TYR A 510 -15.38 -4.06 6.23
CA TYR A 510 -15.30 -5.39 6.82
C TYR A 510 -16.61 -6.17 6.61
N ASP A 511 -16.54 -7.41 6.12
CA ASP A 511 -17.71 -8.30 6.00
C ASP A 511 -17.86 -9.16 7.27
N TRP A 512 -18.91 -8.89 8.04
CA TRP A 512 -19.19 -9.63 9.27
C TRP A 512 -19.58 -11.11 9.04
N ASP A 513 -20.09 -11.48 7.85
CA ASP A 513 -20.43 -12.89 7.57
C ASP A 513 -19.20 -13.80 7.51
N LEU A 514 -18.01 -13.23 7.32
CA LEU A 514 -16.73 -13.93 7.33
C LEU A 514 -16.08 -13.96 8.74
N GLN A 515 -16.69 -13.33 9.75
CA GLN A 515 -16.14 -13.30 11.10
C GLN A 515 -16.22 -14.68 11.77
N SER A 516 -15.08 -15.15 12.28
CA SER A 516 -15.04 -16.24 13.25
C SER A 516 -15.57 -15.72 14.60
N ILE A 517 -16.82 -16.07 14.93
CA ILE A 517 -17.47 -15.71 16.19
C ILE A 517 -16.90 -16.55 17.35
N PRO A 518 -16.42 -15.95 18.46
CA PRO A 518 -16.03 -16.70 19.66
C PRO A 518 -17.20 -17.53 20.21
N ALA A 519 -16.92 -18.73 20.75
CA ALA A 519 -17.95 -19.68 21.17
C ALA A 519 -18.93 -19.12 22.23
N ASP A 520 -18.47 -18.16 23.03
CA ASP A 520 -19.21 -17.53 24.12
C ASP A 520 -19.72 -16.12 23.75
N MET A 521 -19.90 -15.85 22.46
CA MET A 521 -20.38 -14.57 21.94
C MET A 521 -21.60 -14.78 21.03
N SER A 522 -22.54 -13.83 21.03
CA SER A 522 -23.59 -13.76 20.02
C SER A 522 -23.00 -13.44 18.63
N SER A 523 -23.59 -14.01 17.59
CA SER A 523 -23.32 -13.66 16.19
C SER A 523 -23.86 -12.28 15.80
N ALA A 524 -24.72 -11.68 16.62
CA ALA A 524 -25.38 -10.41 16.33
C ALA A 524 -24.47 -9.19 16.58
N ILE A 525 -24.58 -8.20 15.69
CA ILE A 525 -23.99 -6.87 15.85
C ILE A 525 -25.06 -5.79 15.92
N TYR A 526 -24.81 -4.76 16.72
CA TYR A 526 -25.77 -3.69 16.99
C TYR A 526 -25.13 -2.33 16.72
N ARG A 527 -25.76 -1.54 15.85
CA ARG A 527 -25.23 -0.25 15.37
C ARG A 527 -26.17 0.88 15.77
N PHE A 528 -25.59 1.94 16.34
CA PHE A 528 -26.31 3.14 16.73
C PHE A 528 -26.12 4.22 15.67
N ASN A 529 -27.21 4.82 15.18
CA ASN A 529 -27.18 5.91 14.20
C ASN A 529 -27.36 7.32 14.83
N GLY A 530 -27.21 7.40 16.16
CA GLY A 530 -27.46 8.59 16.96
C GLY A 530 -28.86 8.69 17.56
N VAL A 531 -29.84 7.92 17.09
CA VAL A 531 -31.22 7.90 17.64
C VAL A 531 -31.76 6.49 17.91
N ASN A 532 -31.60 5.54 16.99
CA ASN A 532 -31.98 4.13 17.17
C ASN A 532 -30.83 3.14 16.95
N TYR A 533 -31.04 1.95 17.50
CA TYR A 533 -30.23 0.77 17.26
C TYR A 533 -30.80 -0.05 16.12
N THR A 534 -29.91 -0.45 15.20
CA THR A 534 -30.18 -1.46 14.17
C THR A 534 -29.36 -2.70 14.47
N ALA A 535 -29.93 -3.88 14.20
CA ALA A 535 -29.28 -5.16 14.48
C ALA A 535 -29.07 -5.97 13.19
N TYR A 536 -27.98 -6.73 13.12
CA TYR A 536 -27.72 -7.69 12.05
C TYR A 536 -27.27 -9.03 12.63
N VAL A 537 -27.84 -10.13 12.14
CA VAL A 537 -27.37 -11.49 12.43
C VAL A 537 -27.69 -12.41 11.24
N LYS A 538 -26.65 -12.93 10.56
CA LYS A 538 -26.75 -13.95 9.48
C LYS A 538 -27.92 -13.71 8.51
N GLY A 539 -27.84 -12.61 7.78
CA GLY A 539 -28.81 -12.16 6.77
C GLY A 539 -30.10 -11.51 7.31
N ALA A 540 -30.37 -11.56 8.61
CA ALA A 540 -31.59 -11.05 9.22
C ALA A 540 -31.36 -9.75 10.01
N GLY A 541 -32.42 -8.92 10.10
CA GLY A 541 -32.41 -7.65 10.82
C GLY A 541 -32.38 -6.41 9.91
N SER A 542 -32.04 -5.28 10.52
CA SER A 542 -32.14 -3.93 9.94
C SER A 542 -30.79 -3.27 9.66
N ALA A 543 -29.69 -3.77 10.24
CA ALA A 543 -28.33 -3.33 9.91
C ALA A 543 -27.76 -4.08 8.70
N SER A 544 -26.70 -3.51 8.09
CA SER A 544 -25.90 -4.21 7.08
C SER A 544 -24.96 -5.23 7.72
N ARG A 545 -24.49 -6.22 6.95
CA ARG A 545 -23.33 -7.06 7.33
C ARG A 545 -22.00 -6.33 7.17
N TYR A 546 -21.95 -5.40 6.22
CA TYR A 546 -20.77 -4.62 5.89
C TYR A 546 -20.58 -3.52 6.91
N ILE A 547 -19.41 -3.47 7.54
CA ILE A 547 -19.04 -2.46 8.53
C ILE A 547 -18.06 -1.51 7.83
N ALA A 548 -18.43 -0.24 7.69
CA ALA A 548 -17.59 0.77 7.04
C ALA A 548 -16.28 0.99 7.82
N PRO A 549 -15.24 1.61 7.24
CA PRO A 549 -14.13 2.19 8.01
C PRO A 549 -14.66 3.07 9.14
N PHE A 550 -13.91 3.16 10.24
CA PHE A 550 -14.30 3.83 11.50
C PHE A 550 -15.52 3.28 12.24
N GLN A 551 -16.45 2.55 11.61
CA GLN A 551 -17.74 2.27 12.20
C GLN A 551 -17.65 1.40 13.46
N GLY A 552 -18.17 1.94 14.56
CA GLY A 552 -18.34 1.26 15.84
C GLY A 552 -19.67 0.52 15.95
N PHE A 553 -19.67 -0.58 16.70
CA PHE A 553 -20.83 -1.44 16.93
C PHE A 553 -20.67 -2.24 18.23
N PHE A 554 -21.79 -2.59 18.86
CA PHE A 554 -21.80 -3.47 20.01
C PHE A 554 -21.82 -4.95 19.59
N VAL A 555 -21.13 -5.77 20.38
CA VAL A 555 -21.24 -7.24 20.43
C VAL A 555 -21.56 -7.69 21.85
N GLN A 556 -22.13 -8.89 22.02
CA GLN A 556 -22.52 -9.44 23.32
C GLN A 556 -21.80 -10.76 23.62
N MET A 557 -21.00 -10.82 24.69
CA MET A 557 -20.57 -12.07 25.33
C MET A 557 -21.74 -12.67 26.11
N THR A 558 -21.89 -13.99 26.10
CA THR A 558 -23.03 -14.70 26.71
C THR A 558 -22.61 -15.72 27.77
N GLN A 559 -21.34 -15.67 28.21
CA GLN A 559 -20.81 -16.40 29.35
C GLN A 559 -19.66 -15.59 29.98
N ASN A 560 -19.38 -15.83 31.27
CA ASN A 560 -18.27 -15.23 32.00
C ASN A 560 -16.92 -15.89 31.68
N THR A 561 -16.55 -15.81 30.40
CA THR A 561 -15.30 -16.34 29.82
C THR A 561 -14.68 -15.28 28.90
N PRO A 562 -14.09 -14.20 29.46
CA PRO A 562 -13.44 -13.15 28.68
C PRO A 562 -12.51 -13.71 27.60
N SER A 563 -12.67 -13.21 26.38
CA SER A 563 -12.05 -13.77 25.17
C SER A 563 -11.50 -12.66 24.27
N THR A 564 -11.02 -13.02 23.08
CA THR A 564 -10.51 -12.06 22.09
C THR A 564 -11.31 -12.19 20.80
N LEU A 565 -11.91 -11.09 20.35
CA LEU A 565 -12.40 -10.97 18.98
C LEU A 565 -11.20 -10.71 18.06
N VAL A 566 -10.94 -11.66 17.16
CA VAL A 566 -9.87 -11.55 16.17
C VAL A 566 -10.49 -11.08 14.85
N PHE A 567 -10.24 -9.83 14.49
CA PHE A 567 -10.56 -9.32 13.16
C PHE A 567 -9.50 -9.84 12.18
N ASN A 568 -9.91 -10.45 11.07
CA ASN A 568 -9.01 -10.91 10.01
C ASN A 568 -9.08 -9.95 8.81
N ARG A 569 -7.93 -9.49 8.35
CA ARG A 569 -7.76 -8.62 7.17
C ARG A 569 -8.36 -9.20 5.90
N ASP A 570 -8.43 -10.51 5.79
CA ASP A 570 -8.98 -11.22 4.62
C ASP A 570 -10.51 -11.15 4.57
N ASN A 571 -11.16 -10.67 5.64
CA ASN A 571 -12.60 -10.38 5.69
C ASN A 571 -12.94 -8.99 5.15
N ARG A 572 -11.96 -8.23 4.63
CA ARG A 572 -12.21 -6.93 3.98
C ARG A 572 -12.82 -7.12 2.59
N THR A 573 -13.61 -6.15 2.13
CA THR A 573 -14.16 -6.11 0.78
C THR A 573 -13.92 -4.75 0.11
N THR A 574 -13.83 -4.74 -1.22
CA THR A 574 -13.58 -3.55 -2.04
C THR A 574 -14.86 -2.82 -2.49
N SER A 575 -16.05 -3.35 -2.19
CA SER A 575 -17.34 -2.77 -2.62
C SER A 575 -17.66 -1.47 -1.86
N GLN A 576 -17.23 -0.31 -2.36
CA GLN A 576 -17.34 1.01 -1.72
C GLN A 576 -18.74 1.42 -1.23
N ALA A 577 -19.82 0.84 -1.78
CA ALA A 577 -21.21 1.20 -1.48
C ALA A 577 -21.72 0.83 -0.06
N ALA A 578 -20.85 0.58 0.92
CA ALA A 578 -21.29 0.32 2.29
C ALA A 578 -21.56 1.64 3.05
N THR A 579 -22.82 2.02 3.08
CA THR A 579 -23.36 3.08 3.95
C THR A 579 -23.04 2.84 5.43
N LEU A 580 -22.94 3.90 6.24
CA LEU A 580 -23.03 3.80 7.70
C LEU A 580 -24.37 3.16 8.16
N ALA A 581 -25.48 3.34 7.42
CA ALA A 581 -26.67 2.47 7.26
C ALA A 581 -27.51 2.99 6.06
N LYS A 582 -28.31 2.25 5.28
CA LYS A 582 -28.85 0.85 5.30
C LYS A 582 -28.58 0.23 3.89
N THR A 583 -28.52 -1.09 3.67
CA THR A 583 -29.67 -1.93 3.26
C THR A 583 -29.25 -3.41 3.14
N ALA A 584 -30.09 -4.36 3.57
CA ALA A 584 -29.91 -5.79 3.28
C ALA A 584 -30.74 -6.23 2.06
N ASN A 585 -30.12 -6.98 1.13
CA ASN A 585 -30.87 -7.72 0.11
C ASN A 585 -31.37 -9.03 0.73
N TYR A 586 -32.68 -9.12 0.97
CA TYR A 586 -33.27 -10.23 1.73
C TYR A 586 -33.29 -11.54 0.92
N THR A 587 -32.60 -12.56 1.45
CA THR A 587 -32.74 -13.98 1.04
C THR A 587 -33.19 -14.88 2.19
N VAL A 588 -33.51 -14.30 3.36
CA VAL A 588 -33.94 -15.01 4.57
C VAL A 588 -35.47 -15.09 4.62
N ASP A 589 -36.02 -16.22 5.07
CA ASP A 589 -37.46 -16.42 5.26
C ASP A 589 -37.96 -15.66 6.50
N GLY A 590 -38.86 -14.70 6.30
CA GLY A 590 -39.39 -13.85 7.35
C GLY A 590 -39.99 -12.54 6.85
N VAL A 591 -40.26 -11.64 7.80
CA VAL A 591 -40.85 -10.32 7.60
C VAL A 591 -40.09 -9.29 8.43
N SER A 592 -39.62 -8.23 7.78
CA SER A 592 -39.20 -7.00 8.47
C SER A 592 -40.44 -6.15 8.72
N LEU A 593 -40.69 -5.80 9.99
CA LEU A 593 -41.74 -4.89 10.41
C LEU A 593 -41.09 -3.55 10.77
N HIS A 594 -41.67 -2.47 10.26
CA HIS A 594 -41.19 -1.11 10.43
C HIS A 594 -42.28 -0.26 11.10
N ILE A 595 -41.90 0.59 12.03
CA ILE A 595 -42.78 1.63 12.57
C ILE A 595 -42.07 2.98 12.51
N GLU A 596 -42.79 4.00 12.05
CA GLU A 596 -42.32 5.38 11.96
C GLU A 596 -43.35 6.35 12.56
N GLY A 597 -42.88 7.47 13.09
CA GLY A 597 -43.73 8.62 13.39
C GLY A 597 -44.25 9.26 12.10
N MET A 598 -45.37 10.00 12.16
CA MET A 598 -46.02 10.57 10.97
C MET A 598 -45.16 11.52 10.12
N ASN A 599 -44.03 12.00 10.65
CA ASN A 599 -43.07 12.85 9.95
C ASN A 599 -41.87 12.08 9.36
N GLY A 600 -41.68 10.80 9.71
CA GLY A 600 -40.46 10.03 9.41
C GLY A 600 -39.26 10.31 10.35
N ASP A 601 -39.35 11.29 11.25
CA ASP A 601 -38.25 11.75 12.12
C ASP A 601 -37.76 10.70 13.14
N VAL A 602 -38.63 9.76 13.52
CA VAL A 602 -38.35 8.66 14.47
C VAL A 602 -38.90 7.36 13.92
N TYR A 603 -38.11 6.29 14.00
CA TYR A 603 -38.51 4.97 13.54
C TYR A 603 -37.79 3.85 14.29
N ASP A 604 -38.32 2.64 14.18
CA ASP A 604 -37.65 1.42 14.63
C ASP A 604 -38.02 0.22 13.75
N ASP A 605 -37.13 -0.78 13.70
CA ASP A 605 -37.27 -1.96 12.84
C ASP A 605 -37.09 -3.24 13.65
N VAL A 606 -37.95 -4.23 13.41
CA VAL A 606 -37.85 -5.58 13.99
C VAL A 606 -38.02 -6.64 12.90
N PHE A 607 -37.23 -7.71 12.97
CA PHE A 607 -37.34 -8.86 12.06
C PHE A 607 -37.92 -10.06 12.80
N VAL A 608 -38.92 -10.70 12.19
CA VAL A 608 -39.43 -12.02 12.59
C VAL A 608 -39.29 -13.00 11.44
N GLY A 609 -38.86 -14.23 11.68
CA GLY A 609 -38.68 -15.19 10.60
C GLY A 609 -38.39 -16.61 11.06
N PHE A 610 -37.95 -17.43 10.11
CA PHE A 610 -37.76 -18.86 10.31
C PHE A 610 -36.34 -19.29 9.92
N ASP A 611 -35.76 -20.21 10.70
CA ASP A 611 -34.52 -20.91 10.32
C ASP A 611 -34.56 -22.35 10.85
N ALA A 612 -34.11 -23.34 10.07
CA ALA A 612 -34.10 -24.74 10.49
C ALA A 612 -33.19 -25.00 11.71
N ASN A 613 -32.20 -24.12 11.93
CA ASN A 613 -31.12 -24.30 12.89
C ASN A 613 -31.27 -23.41 14.13
N SER A 614 -32.32 -22.59 14.24
CA SER A 614 -32.60 -21.82 15.45
C SER A 614 -33.36 -22.63 16.49
N THR A 615 -33.38 -22.15 17.74
CA THR A 615 -34.16 -22.76 18.82
C THR A 615 -35.45 -22.00 19.15
N ILE A 616 -36.20 -22.50 20.13
CA ILE A 616 -37.42 -21.86 20.65
C ILE A 616 -37.11 -20.76 21.68
N ALA A 617 -35.94 -20.86 22.33
CA ALA A 617 -35.41 -19.84 23.21
C ALA A 617 -34.47 -18.92 22.43
N PHE A 618 -34.01 -17.83 23.06
CA PHE A 618 -33.00 -16.95 22.48
C PHE A 618 -31.79 -17.75 22.01
N ASP A 619 -31.48 -17.65 20.72
CA ASP A 619 -30.38 -18.35 20.08
C ASP A 619 -29.27 -17.37 19.68
N ASN A 620 -28.12 -17.48 20.35
CA ASN A 620 -26.95 -16.65 20.12
C ASN A 620 -26.47 -16.60 18.66
N ASN A 621 -26.81 -17.61 17.85
CA ASN A 621 -26.41 -17.70 16.45
C ASN A 621 -27.40 -17.05 15.47
N TRP A 622 -28.66 -16.86 15.86
CA TRP A 622 -29.75 -16.57 14.94
C TRP A 622 -30.65 -15.40 15.40
N ASP A 623 -30.66 -15.07 16.68
CA ASP A 623 -31.41 -13.97 17.26
C ASP A 623 -30.54 -12.75 17.58
N ALA A 624 -31.19 -11.61 17.76
CA ALA A 624 -30.57 -10.38 18.26
C ALA A 624 -31.49 -9.72 19.28
N ARG A 625 -30.93 -9.28 20.42
CA ARG A 625 -31.69 -8.62 21.49
C ARG A 625 -32.15 -7.22 21.08
N LYS A 626 -33.16 -6.70 21.77
CA LYS A 626 -33.56 -5.30 21.61
C LYS A 626 -32.73 -4.41 22.55
N LEU A 627 -31.95 -3.51 21.96
CA LEU A 627 -31.32 -2.38 22.64
C LEU A 627 -32.30 -1.20 22.64
N ARG A 628 -32.29 -0.42 23.73
CA ARG A 628 -33.12 0.78 23.89
C ARG A 628 -32.63 1.90 23.00
N ASN A 629 -33.55 2.44 22.22
CA ASN A 629 -33.35 3.64 21.43
C ASN A 629 -33.24 4.89 22.34
N LYS A 630 -32.93 6.05 21.75
CA LYS A 630 -32.66 7.30 22.47
C LYS A 630 -33.62 8.42 22.08
N GLY A 631 -33.79 9.37 23.00
CA GLY A 631 -34.74 10.47 22.86
C GLY A 631 -36.17 9.94 22.79
N ILE A 632 -36.96 10.52 21.89
CA ILE A 632 -38.36 10.15 21.61
C ILE A 632 -38.49 9.02 20.57
N THR A 633 -37.46 8.19 20.39
CA THR A 633 -37.49 7.12 19.38
C THR A 633 -38.06 5.85 19.99
N PRO A 634 -39.13 5.25 19.44
CA PRO A 634 -39.80 4.09 20.04
C PRO A 634 -38.88 2.87 20.09
N ASP A 635 -39.15 1.97 21.04
CA ASP A 635 -38.62 0.61 21.06
C ASP A 635 -39.67 -0.38 20.55
N PHE A 636 -39.45 -0.94 19.37
CA PHE A 636 -40.31 -1.93 18.71
C PHE A 636 -39.61 -3.30 18.69
N TYR A 637 -40.24 -4.32 19.25
CA TYR A 637 -39.59 -5.61 19.49
C TYR A 637 -40.58 -6.78 19.63
N VAL A 638 -40.08 -8.02 19.53
CA VAL A 638 -40.82 -9.21 19.98
C VAL A 638 -40.53 -9.44 21.46
N ALA A 639 -41.57 -9.73 22.25
CA ALA A 639 -41.47 -10.13 23.65
C ALA A 639 -41.85 -11.61 23.80
N MET A 640 -40.89 -12.52 23.56
CA MET A 640 -41.11 -13.97 23.58
C MET A 640 -40.35 -14.65 24.71
N GLY A 641 -41.08 -15.36 25.58
CA GLY A 641 -40.52 -15.98 26.78
C GLY A 641 -40.05 -14.92 27.79
N GLN A 642 -38.76 -14.92 28.12
CA GLN A 642 -38.14 -13.93 29.02
C GLN A 642 -37.25 -12.91 28.28
N SER A 643 -37.20 -12.95 26.94
CA SER A 643 -36.28 -12.13 26.14
C SER A 643 -37.02 -11.14 25.25
N THR A 644 -36.32 -10.05 24.92
CA THR A 644 -36.80 -9.00 24.00
C THR A 644 -35.91 -8.95 22.77
N TYR A 645 -36.51 -9.03 21.57
CA TYR A 645 -35.79 -9.30 20.31
C TYR A 645 -35.96 -8.17 19.30
N SER A 646 -34.85 -7.73 18.70
CA SER A 646 -34.83 -6.95 17.45
C SER A 646 -34.78 -7.86 16.21
N VAL A 647 -34.24 -9.08 16.36
CA VAL A 647 -34.33 -10.18 15.39
C VAL A 647 -34.74 -11.44 16.13
N CYS A 648 -35.86 -12.04 15.75
CA CYS A 648 -36.41 -13.25 16.34
C CYS A 648 -36.61 -14.32 15.25
N ARG A 649 -35.91 -15.46 15.36
CA ARG A 649 -36.04 -16.58 14.42
C ARG A 649 -36.37 -17.89 15.11
N VAL A 650 -37.40 -18.56 14.61
CA VAL A 650 -37.94 -19.80 15.19
C VAL A 650 -37.88 -20.97 14.19
N PRO A 651 -37.80 -22.23 14.66
CA PRO A 651 -37.69 -23.38 13.77
C PRO A 651 -38.99 -23.70 13.01
N TYR A 652 -38.87 -24.40 11.88
CA TYR A 652 -39.98 -24.83 11.00
C TYR A 652 -40.91 -25.92 11.60
N THR A 653 -41.23 -25.86 12.89
CA THR A 653 -41.89 -26.93 13.66
C THR A 653 -43.39 -26.69 13.93
N GLY A 654 -43.97 -25.59 13.47
CA GLY A 654 -45.40 -25.33 13.61
C GLY A 654 -45.81 -23.90 13.21
N PRO A 655 -47.09 -23.52 13.41
CA PRO A 655 -47.48 -22.12 13.42
C PRO A 655 -46.87 -21.43 14.65
N TRP A 656 -46.36 -20.22 14.44
CA TRP A 656 -45.74 -19.41 15.49
C TRP A 656 -46.51 -18.10 15.68
N SER A 657 -46.68 -17.69 16.95
CA SER A 657 -47.01 -16.31 17.28
C SER A 657 -45.73 -15.58 17.67
N PHE A 658 -45.64 -14.30 17.31
CA PHE A 658 -44.55 -13.41 17.69
C PHE A 658 -45.19 -12.25 18.45
N PRO A 659 -45.25 -12.31 19.80
CA PRO A 659 -45.91 -11.27 20.59
C PRO A 659 -45.17 -9.94 20.44
N MET A 660 -45.76 -8.99 19.71
CA MET A 660 -45.16 -7.71 19.39
C MET A 660 -45.36 -6.72 20.54
N LYS A 661 -44.35 -5.92 20.82
CA LYS A 661 -44.40 -4.79 21.74
C LYS A 661 -43.83 -3.53 21.11
N LEU A 662 -44.48 -2.42 21.45
CA LEU A 662 -44.01 -1.07 21.18
C LEU A 662 -44.01 -0.31 22.51
N ASP A 663 -42.85 0.12 22.97
CA ASP A 663 -42.70 1.06 24.07
C ASP A 663 -42.29 2.42 23.51
N TYR A 664 -43.04 3.47 23.87
CA TYR A 664 -42.79 4.85 23.45
C TYR A 664 -42.92 5.77 24.67
N ASP A 665 -41.83 6.42 25.06
CA ASP A 665 -41.79 7.42 26.13
C ASP A 665 -41.60 8.80 25.49
N GLN A 666 -42.51 9.72 25.80
CA GLN A 666 -42.36 11.13 25.46
C GLN A 666 -42.71 11.99 26.67
N ASP A 667 -41.78 12.85 27.07
CA ASP A 667 -41.91 13.78 28.20
C ASP A 667 -42.32 13.12 29.55
N GLY A 668 -42.09 11.80 29.69
CA GLY A 668 -42.43 11.00 30.88
C GLY A 668 -43.78 10.29 30.80
N ASP A 669 -44.55 10.47 29.72
CA ASP A 669 -45.74 9.67 29.42
C ASP A 669 -45.36 8.42 28.61
N LEU A 670 -45.36 7.26 29.28
CA LEU A 670 -45.08 5.96 28.65
C LEU A 670 -46.34 5.36 28.02
N MET A 671 -46.30 5.14 26.71
CA MET A 671 -47.25 4.33 25.95
C MET A 671 -46.62 2.95 25.64
N THR A 672 -47.19 1.89 26.20
CA THR A 672 -46.91 0.51 25.78
C THR A 672 -48.09 -0.04 24.97
N ILE A 673 -47.83 -0.50 23.76
CA ILE A 673 -48.75 -1.32 22.97
C ILE A 673 -48.24 -2.77 22.97
N SER A 674 -49.14 -3.74 23.07
CA SER A 674 -48.81 -5.17 22.95
C SER A 674 -49.86 -5.88 22.11
N ALA A 675 -49.42 -6.77 21.22
CA ALA A 675 -50.27 -7.60 20.36
C ALA A 675 -49.71 -9.02 20.27
N ASP A 676 -50.59 -10.02 20.39
CA ASP A 676 -50.32 -11.47 20.27
C ASP A 676 -51.51 -12.11 19.53
#